data_AF-A0A5E4NDH4-F1
#
_entry.id   AF-A0A5E4NDH4-F1
#
_cell.length_a   1.000
_cell.length_b   1.000
_cell.length_c   1.000
_cell.angle_alpha   90.00
_cell.angle_beta   90.00
_cell.angle_gamma   90.00
#
_symmetry.space_group_name_H-M   'P 1'
#
loop_
_entity.id
_entity.type
_entity.pdbx_description
1 polymer ?
#
loop_
_entity_poly.entity_id
_entity_poly.type
_entity_poly.pdbx_seq_one_letter_code
_entity_poly.pdbx_strand_id
1 'polypeptide(L)'
;MSAFYQRIPLMICDPTLVIIIKNKIDAYKMLVDSPQWFNENEDLFLGLHAIEFDENECNELFTKLKTNWSILKITKAAVSFVDLVASKCNKELEFVQFLVEVLFSLVPENDNITWLSNQIISNLKLLEGTNCPIQISDWDTLAMKAVKYGLKEENPDYSFIRVFKSLIKKANVDVCIVKKSFELLAGYSQFSNIMLNRDSNQVQKEEVLKLIETLVKKEPSVMVLSHVPLYLCSYNASLSTTDQILLRILFHYEESSVPVSNYRPYLWGSFAISHYQVKNHLISKTLNSFPSTTEVLSYVPLKRIKATISKFPVDRILHIQKQKIIIPSKTKNSFNPSKMFDPAFFLPMISSLLATEAPLSIEKFNRSGCLSMVFACLGSNDVSMRLAAYHILILLRSHLFCRRAENLFWDHVLNWVSGGIQHLNTKSEPPQLPMIQALFLSRVVLAIANHEKPIDTTCCKLLLARPVAQLQHIPELKSFLSLITCPKEKQLQMHWFFEIIRDGLHSRSDWLILKEMDLLNLFMIVYRCGVLKDRIIILEIMKSVFSIEPATNGGTGQWATSLMVTLSICIKTLSNEEIILIFECLQVLSNSSFISNFAIDFWLLIFLELGNNTPVICLKGFVTLNNLISKYKNVGEFFSKDNIKIILNHGETTKVLTDDEVFECQSILKHGFNNIKIEETNSYIFLPTMIQILNN
;
A
#
# COMPACT_ATOMS: atom_id res chain seq x y z
N MET A 1 -21.86 14.29 -50.34
CA MET A 1 -21.65 13.45 -49.13
C MET A 1 -21.05 14.25 -47.98
N SER A 2 -19.93 14.96 -48.15
CA SER A 2 -19.28 15.75 -47.06
C SER A 2 -20.20 16.77 -46.34
N ALA A 3 -21.09 17.44 -47.06
CA ALA A 3 -22.01 18.43 -46.47
C ALA A 3 -23.16 17.83 -45.63
N PHE A 4 -23.55 16.58 -45.91
CA PHE A 4 -24.56 15.86 -45.12
C PHE A 4 -23.95 15.42 -43.78
N TYR A 5 -22.73 14.90 -43.81
CA TYR A 5 -22.01 14.41 -42.64
C TYR A 5 -21.64 15.52 -41.64
N GLN A 6 -21.34 16.74 -42.08
CA GLN A 6 -21.06 17.87 -41.18
C GLN A 6 -22.26 18.36 -40.37
N ARG A 7 -23.50 17.99 -40.74
CA ARG A 7 -24.73 18.46 -40.07
C ARG A 7 -25.32 17.47 -39.06
N ILE A 8 -24.78 16.26 -38.96
CA ILE A 8 -25.34 15.18 -38.13
C ILE A 8 -25.29 15.50 -36.62
N PRO A 9 -24.22 16.09 -36.05
CA PRO A 9 -24.18 16.43 -34.62
C PRO A 9 -25.30 17.38 -34.16
N LEU A 10 -25.76 18.26 -35.06
CA LEU A 10 -26.82 19.24 -34.80
C LEU A 10 -28.24 18.63 -34.84
N MET A 11 -28.40 17.38 -35.28
CA MET A 11 -29.70 16.72 -35.49
C MET A 11 -30.09 15.72 -34.38
N ILE A 12 -29.27 15.53 -33.35
CA ILE A 12 -29.36 14.40 -32.38
C ILE A 12 -30.42 14.60 -31.27
N CYS A 13 -31.08 15.76 -31.18
CA CYS A 13 -32.12 15.98 -30.17
C CYS A 13 -33.51 15.41 -30.52
N ASP A 14 -33.66 14.73 -31.67
CA ASP A 14 -34.94 14.19 -32.14
C ASP A 14 -34.82 12.68 -32.49
N PRO A 15 -35.46 11.77 -31.73
CA PRO A 15 -35.43 10.32 -31.95
C PRO A 15 -35.89 9.91 -33.36
N THR A 16 -36.82 10.65 -33.96
CA THR A 16 -37.37 10.37 -35.29
C THR A 16 -36.37 10.66 -36.41
N LEU A 17 -35.51 11.67 -36.22
CA LEU A 17 -34.42 12.01 -37.15
C LEU A 17 -33.28 10.99 -37.07
N VAL A 18 -33.00 10.46 -35.88
CA VAL A 18 -32.02 9.37 -35.65
C VAL A 18 -32.39 8.12 -36.46
N ILE A 19 -33.67 7.71 -36.47
CA ILE A 19 -34.18 6.59 -37.29
C ILE A 19 -33.96 6.80 -38.79
N ILE A 20 -34.24 8.02 -39.28
CA ILE A 20 -34.10 8.37 -40.71
C ILE A 20 -32.61 8.41 -41.11
N ILE A 21 -31.74 8.81 -40.17
CA ILE A 21 -30.29 8.88 -40.36
C ILE A 21 -29.67 7.47 -40.30
N LYS A 22 -30.14 6.57 -39.41
CA LYS A 22 -29.71 5.17 -39.29
C LYS A 22 -29.75 4.45 -40.65
N ASN A 23 -30.86 4.55 -41.37
CA ASN A 23 -31.04 3.91 -42.68
C ASN A 23 -30.14 4.47 -43.80
N LYS A 24 -29.47 5.61 -43.56
CA LYS A 24 -28.54 6.25 -44.50
C LYS A 24 -27.07 6.13 -44.08
N ILE A 25 -26.80 5.67 -42.86
CA ILE A 25 -25.45 5.47 -42.33
C ILE A 25 -25.06 4.01 -42.54
N ASP A 26 -24.16 3.79 -43.49
CA ASP A 26 -23.47 2.49 -43.62
C ASP A 26 -22.28 2.47 -42.67
N ALA A 27 -22.52 2.05 -41.42
CA ALA A 27 -21.51 2.03 -40.36
C ALA A 27 -20.27 1.20 -40.74
N TYR A 28 -20.45 0.10 -41.49
CA TYR A 28 -19.34 -0.70 -42.01
C TYR A 28 -18.47 0.12 -42.97
N LYS A 29 -19.11 0.77 -43.95
CA LYS A 29 -18.40 1.61 -44.92
C LYS A 29 -17.71 2.80 -44.28
N MET A 30 -18.28 3.40 -43.24
CA MET A 30 -17.67 4.54 -42.54
C MET A 30 -16.45 4.14 -41.71
N LEU A 31 -16.49 2.98 -41.05
CA LEU A 31 -15.34 2.41 -40.34
C LEU A 31 -14.15 2.09 -41.27
N VAL A 32 -14.44 1.62 -42.49
CA VAL A 32 -13.43 1.19 -43.46
C VAL A 32 -12.94 2.35 -44.34
N ASP A 33 -13.84 3.13 -44.93
CA ASP A 33 -13.52 4.12 -45.97
C ASP A 33 -13.22 5.52 -45.40
N SER A 34 -13.67 5.87 -44.19
CA SER A 34 -13.54 7.23 -43.62
C SER A 34 -13.21 7.27 -42.11
N PRO A 35 -12.13 6.61 -41.65
CA PRO A 35 -11.81 6.44 -40.23
C PRO A 35 -11.48 7.74 -39.49
N GLN A 36 -10.99 8.77 -40.18
CA GLN A 36 -10.71 10.07 -39.57
C GLN A 36 -12.00 10.80 -39.15
N TRP A 37 -13.02 10.75 -40.01
CA TRP A 37 -14.33 11.34 -39.71
C TRP A 37 -15.03 10.59 -38.58
N PHE A 38 -14.88 9.27 -38.52
CA PHE A 38 -15.41 8.44 -37.43
C PHE A 38 -14.82 8.86 -36.07
N ASN A 39 -13.50 9.03 -35.99
CA ASN A 39 -12.82 9.46 -34.76
C ASN A 39 -13.29 10.85 -34.29
N GLU A 40 -13.51 11.79 -35.21
CA GLU A 40 -13.98 13.14 -34.90
C GLU A 40 -15.43 13.18 -34.39
N ASN A 41 -16.20 12.09 -34.59
CA ASN A 41 -17.62 12.00 -34.27
C ASN A 41 -17.94 10.76 -33.40
N GLU A 42 -17.02 10.34 -32.52
CA GLU A 42 -17.17 9.13 -31.68
C GLU A 42 -18.48 9.13 -30.87
N ASP A 43 -18.80 10.25 -30.20
CA ASP A 43 -20.01 10.40 -29.36
C ASP A 43 -21.32 10.12 -30.13
N LEU A 44 -21.33 10.45 -31.42
CA LEU A 44 -22.47 10.25 -32.31
C LEU A 44 -22.73 8.75 -32.53
N PHE A 45 -21.67 7.97 -32.73
CA PHE A 45 -21.78 6.53 -32.94
C PHE A 45 -22.03 5.76 -31.64
N LEU A 46 -21.49 6.24 -30.51
CA LEU A 46 -21.83 5.72 -29.18
C LEU A 46 -23.31 5.95 -28.86
N GLY A 47 -23.84 7.13 -29.19
CA GLY A 47 -25.27 7.45 -29.06
C GLY A 47 -26.16 6.60 -29.99
N LEU A 48 -25.78 6.43 -31.27
CA LEU A 48 -26.50 5.56 -32.21
C LEU A 48 -26.53 4.09 -31.74
N HIS A 49 -25.41 3.59 -31.18
CA HIS A 49 -25.35 2.25 -30.61
C HIS A 49 -26.31 2.10 -29.41
N ALA A 50 -26.35 3.07 -28.51
CA ALA A 50 -27.18 3.00 -27.30
C ALA A 50 -28.69 3.00 -27.58
N ILE A 51 -29.13 3.63 -28.68
CA ILE A 51 -30.56 3.90 -28.92
C ILE A 51 -31.21 2.85 -29.85
N GLU A 52 -30.56 2.32 -30.91
CA GLU A 52 -31.33 1.61 -31.97
C GLU A 52 -30.72 0.38 -32.66
N PHE A 53 -29.48 -0.04 -32.40
CA PHE A 53 -28.99 -1.31 -32.96
C PHE A 53 -29.53 -2.50 -32.17
N ASP A 54 -30.29 -3.36 -32.85
CA ASP A 54 -30.75 -4.64 -32.30
C ASP A 54 -29.65 -5.72 -32.39
N GLU A 55 -29.86 -6.85 -31.72
CA GLU A 55 -28.87 -7.95 -31.67
C GLU A 55 -28.56 -8.52 -33.06
N ASN A 56 -29.54 -8.58 -33.97
CA ASN A 56 -29.41 -9.15 -35.31
C ASN A 56 -28.58 -8.25 -36.23
N GLU A 57 -28.84 -6.94 -36.21
CA GLU A 57 -28.09 -5.94 -36.95
C GLU A 57 -26.64 -5.85 -36.46
N CYS A 58 -26.43 -5.89 -35.14
CA CYS A 58 -25.08 -5.97 -34.56
C CYS A 58 -24.36 -7.24 -35.03
N ASN A 59 -25.05 -8.37 -35.11
CA ASN A 59 -24.50 -9.63 -35.58
C ASN A 59 -24.11 -9.56 -37.07
N GLU A 60 -24.97 -9.00 -37.93
CA GLU A 60 -24.69 -8.82 -39.36
C GLU A 60 -23.48 -7.89 -39.58
N LEU A 61 -23.44 -6.74 -38.90
CA LEU A 61 -22.32 -5.81 -38.96
C LEU A 61 -21.01 -6.50 -38.50
N PHE A 62 -21.05 -7.21 -37.38
CA PHE A 62 -19.89 -7.92 -36.85
C PHE A 62 -19.39 -8.99 -37.82
N THR A 63 -20.28 -9.75 -38.47
CA THR A 63 -19.87 -10.76 -39.47
C THR A 63 -19.24 -10.13 -40.70
N LYS A 64 -19.74 -9.00 -41.20
CA LYS A 64 -19.13 -8.24 -42.31
C LYS A 64 -17.75 -7.69 -41.95
N LEU A 65 -17.58 -7.18 -40.73
CA LEU A 65 -16.27 -6.73 -40.22
C LEU A 65 -15.31 -7.91 -40.09
N LYS A 66 -15.78 -9.05 -39.57
CA LYS A 66 -14.97 -10.26 -39.42
C LYS A 66 -14.39 -10.78 -40.72
N THR A 67 -15.15 -10.73 -41.81
CA THR A 67 -14.65 -11.13 -43.13
C THR A 67 -13.56 -10.22 -43.68
N ASN A 68 -13.45 -8.97 -43.20
CA ASN A 68 -12.57 -7.93 -43.73
C ASN A 68 -11.68 -7.28 -42.67
N TRP A 69 -11.35 -8.02 -41.59
CA TRP A 69 -10.53 -7.52 -40.48
C TRP A 69 -9.22 -6.86 -40.92
N SER A 70 -8.60 -7.36 -41.99
CA SER A 70 -7.34 -6.84 -42.54
C SER A 70 -7.41 -5.40 -43.07
N ILE A 71 -8.61 -4.89 -43.36
CA ILE A 71 -8.83 -3.57 -43.96
C ILE A 71 -9.15 -2.52 -42.86
N LEU A 72 -9.51 -2.97 -41.66
CA LEU A 72 -9.91 -2.08 -40.57
C LEU A 72 -8.71 -1.30 -40.03
N LYS A 73 -8.81 0.04 -40.02
CA LYS A 73 -7.82 0.88 -39.32
C LYS A 73 -8.11 0.85 -37.82
N ILE A 74 -7.09 0.48 -37.04
CA ILE A 74 -7.18 0.38 -35.58
C ILE A 74 -7.06 1.78 -34.97
N THR A 75 -8.20 2.39 -34.67
CA THR A 75 -8.28 3.66 -33.93
C THR A 75 -9.05 3.45 -32.63
N LYS A 76 -8.86 4.36 -31.66
CA LYS A 76 -9.52 4.27 -30.35
C LYS A 76 -11.04 4.22 -30.49
N ALA A 77 -11.63 5.14 -31.26
CA ALA A 77 -13.08 5.20 -31.48
C ALA A 77 -13.60 3.95 -32.20
N ALA A 78 -12.90 3.48 -33.23
CA ALA A 78 -13.32 2.28 -33.97
C ALA A 78 -13.33 1.04 -33.07
N VAL A 79 -12.30 0.86 -32.23
CA VAL A 79 -12.26 -0.25 -31.27
C VAL A 79 -13.36 -0.11 -30.22
N SER A 80 -13.57 1.07 -29.63
CA SER A 80 -14.67 1.31 -28.66
C SER A 80 -16.04 0.95 -29.23
N PHE A 81 -16.31 1.36 -30.46
CA PHE A 81 -17.60 1.08 -31.12
C PHE A 81 -17.79 -0.40 -31.44
N VAL A 82 -16.76 -1.06 -31.97
CA VAL A 82 -16.85 -2.50 -32.29
C VAL A 82 -16.97 -3.34 -31.00
N ASP A 83 -16.37 -2.88 -29.90
CA ASP A 83 -16.50 -3.53 -28.59
C ASP A 83 -17.95 -3.53 -28.10
N LEU A 84 -18.62 -2.38 -28.22
CA LEU A 84 -20.03 -2.23 -27.92
C LEU A 84 -20.92 -3.12 -28.80
N VAL A 85 -20.64 -3.15 -30.11
CA VAL A 85 -21.32 -4.06 -31.04
C VAL A 85 -21.13 -5.52 -30.63
N ALA A 86 -19.90 -5.92 -30.28
CA ALA A 86 -19.56 -7.27 -29.85
C ALA A 86 -20.27 -7.67 -28.55
N SER A 87 -20.41 -6.72 -27.60
CA SER A 87 -21.12 -6.95 -26.34
C SER A 87 -22.62 -7.19 -26.55
N LYS A 88 -23.26 -6.40 -27.43
CA LYS A 88 -24.69 -6.59 -27.77
C LYS A 88 -25.00 -7.92 -28.46
N CYS A 89 -24.07 -8.47 -29.25
CA CYS A 89 -24.27 -9.71 -29.98
C CYS A 89 -23.54 -10.93 -29.37
N ASN A 90 -23.06 -10.83 -28.12
CA ASN A 90 -22.35 -11.91 -27.41
C ASN A 90 -21.10 -12.45 -28.15
N LYS A 91 -20.40 -11.59 -28.91
CA LYS A 91 -19.18 -11.93 -29.68
C LYS A 91 -17.90 -11.30 -29.16
N GLU A 92 -17.90 -10.88 -27.90
CA GLU A 92 -16.75 -10.27 -27.21
C GLU A 92 -15.47 -11.13 -27.34
N LEU A 93 -15.61 -12.46 -27.23
CA LEU A 93 -14.48 -13.39 -27.33
C LEU A 93 -13.81 -13.37 -28.72
N GLU A 94 -14.59 -13.33 -29.80
CA GLU A 94 -14.07 -13.26 -31.17
C GLU A 94 -13.36 -11.92 -31.41
N PHE A 95 -13.89 -10.83 -30.86
CA PHE A 95 -13.28 -9.53 -31.00
C PHE A 95 -11.97 -9.42 -30.22
N VAL A 96 -11.92 -9.95 -29.00
CA VAL A 96 -10.69 -10.02 -28.20
C VAL A 96 -9.59 -10.83 -28.90
N GLN A 97 -9.94 -11.94 -29.54
CA GLN A 97 -8.98 -12.72 -30.36
C GLN A 97 -8.36 -11.87 -31.47
N PHE A 98 -9.20 -11.15 -32.23
CA PHE A 98 -8.75 -10.24 -33.28
C PHE A 98 -7.83 -9.14 -32.71
N LEU A 99 -8.22 -8.48 -31.62
CA LEU A 99 -7.40 -7.41 -31.01
C LEU A 99 -6.04 -7.93 -30.52
N VAL A 100 -5.97 -9.15 -30.00
CA VAL A 100 -4.71 -9.79 -29.61
C VAL A 100 -3.83 -10.04 -30.83
N GLU A 101 -4.36 -10.62 -31.90
CA GLU A 101 -3.59 -10.85 -33.14
C GLU A 101 -3.06 -9.54 -33.72
N VAL A 102 -3.91 -8.50 -33.74
CA VAL A 102 -3.53 -7.14 -34.14
C VAL A 102 -2.38 -6.63 -33.28
N LEU A 103 -2.52 -6.62 -31.95
CA LEU A 103 -1.49 -6.10 -31.04
C LEU A 103 -0.14 -6.77 -31.29
N PHE A 104 -0.13 -8.10 -31.42
CA PHE A 104 1.11 -8.85 -31.64
C PHE A 104 1.64 -8.76 -33.08
N SER A 105 0.86 -8.24 -34.03
CA SER A 105 1.33 -7.89 -35.37
C SER A 105 2.02 -6.52 -35.45
N LEU A 106 1.76 -5.62 -34.49
CA LEU A 106 2.29 -4.26 -34.48
C LEU A 106 3.81 -4.21 -34.22
N VAL A 107 4.45 -3.18 -34.76
CA VAL A 107 5.84 -2.84 -34.47
C VAL A 107 5.95 -2.29 -33.03
N PRO A 108 6.96 -2.68 -32.22
CA PRO A 108 7.05 -2.34 -30.80
C PRO A 108 7.07 -0.85 -30.45
N GLU A 109 7.43 0.03 -31.39
CA GLU A 109 7.55 1.49 -31.20
C GLU A 109 6.24 2.24 -31.50
N ASN A 110 5.12 1.53 -31.71
CA ASN A 110 3.85 2.15 -32.06
C ASN A 110 3.14 2.71 -30.82
N ASP A 111 2.79 4.01 -30.86
CA ASP A 111 2.06 4.72 -29.80
C ASP A 111 0.71 4.07 -29.44
N ASN A 112 0.15 3.26 -30.35
CA ASN A 112 -1.13 2.58 -30.13
C ASN A 112 -1.06 1.39 -29.15
N ILE A 113 0.14 0.90 -28.82
CA ILE A 113 0.31 -0.31 -28.00
C ILE A 113 -0.27 -0.12 -26.59
N THR A 114 -0.01 1.01 -25.95
CA THR A 114 -0.42 1.23 -24.55
C THR A 114 -1.94 1.22 -24.41
N TRP A 115 -2.65 2.03 -25.19
CA TRP A 115 -4.11 2.10 -25.06
C TRP A 115 -4.78 0.80 -25.50
N LEU A 116 -4.32 0.18 -26.60
CA LEU A 116 -4.86 -1.08 -27.11
C LEU A 116 -4.68 -2.21 -26.09
N SER A 117 -3.52 -2.26 -25.43
CA SER A 117 -3.26 -3.24 -24.37
C SER A 117 -4.19 -3.08 -23.18
N ASN A 118 -4.49 -1.83 -22.78
CA ASN A 118 -5.42 -1.55 -21.70
C ASN A 118 -6.86 -1.96 -22.06
N GLN A 119 -7.26 -1.73 -23.32
CA GLN A 119 -8.58 -2.17 -23.82
C GLN A 119 -8.69 -3.69 -23.81
N ILE A 120 -7.70 -4.41 -24.36
CA ILE A 120 -7.69 -5.88 -24.35
C ILE A 120 -7.77 -6.44 -22.92
N ILE A 121 -7.03 -5.84 -21.99
CA ILE A 121 -7.06 -6.24 -20.57
C ILE A 121 -8.45 -5.96 -19.95
N SER A 122 -9.11 -4.87 -20.32
CA SER A 122 -10.48 -4.56 -19.89
C SER A 122 -11.45 -5.64 -20.39
N ASN A 123 -11.39 -5.95 -21.68
CA ASN A 123 -12.31 -6.89 -22.32
C ASN A 123 -12.11 -8.31 -21.77
N LEU A 124 -10.85 -8.73 -21.58
CA LEU A 124 -10.54 -10.01 -20.91
C LEU A 124 -11.07 -10.10 -19.47
N LYS A 125 -11.24 -8.98 -18.75
CA LYS A 125 -11.84 -8.99 -17.41
C LYS A 125 -13.37 -9.13 -17.46
N LEU A 126 -14.01 -8.57 -18.48
CA LEU A 126 -15.46 -8.64 -18.69
C LEU A 126 -15.93 -10.05 -19.03
N LEU A 127 -15.10 -10.84 -19.73
CA LEU A 127 -15.41 -12.25 -20.02
C LEU A 127 -15.66 -13.06 -18.73
N GLU A 128 -16.83 -13.68 -18.63
CA GLU A 128 -17.23 -14.49 -17.49
C GLU A 128 -16.43 -15.80 -17.37
N GLY A 129 -16.09 -16.19 -16.14
CA GLY A 129 -15.40 -17.45 -15.84
C GLY A 129 -13.87 -17.43 -16.02
N THR A 130 -13.27 -18.59 -15.76
CA THR A 130 -11.85 -18.92 -15.97
C THR A 130 -11.79 -20.12 -16.92
N ASN A 131 -10.92 -20.10 -17.94
CA ASN A 131 -10.80 -21.08 -19.02
C ASN A 131 -11.75 -20.84 -20.21
N CYS A 132 -11.80 -19.61 -20.71
CA CYS A 132 -12.52 -19.27 -21.93
C CYS A 132 -11.88 -19.97 -23.14
N PRO A 133 -12.66 -20.44 -24.13
CA PRO A 133 -12.16 -21.12 -25.33
C PRO A 133 -11.56 -20.11 -26.32
N ILE A 134 -10.46 -19.46 -25.92
CA ILE A 134 -9.75 -18.50 -26.76
C ILE A 134 -8.86 -19.28 -27.74
N GLN A 135 -9.21 -19.23 -29.03
CA GLN A 135 -8.44 -19.85 -30.10
C GLN A 135 -7.45 -18.83 -30.64
N ILE A 136 -6.16 -19.12 -30.53
CA ILE A 136 -5.07 -18.35 -31.12
C ILE A 136 -4.29 -19.29 -32.01
N SER A 137 -4.05 -18.85 -33.24
CA SER A 137 -3.41 -19.63 -34.29
C SER A 137 -1.95 -20.01 -33.96
N ASP A 138 -1.20 -19.09 -33.35
CA ASP A 138 0.22 -19.31 -33.02
C ASP A 138 0.61 -18.73 -31.65
N TRP A 139 0.50 -19.58 -30.63
CA TRP A 139 0.90 -19.25 -29.27
C TRP A 139 2.42 -19.09 -29.08
N ASP A 140 3.23 -19.79 -29.89
CA ASP A 140 4.68 -19.81 -29.73
C ASP A 140 5.28 -18.46 -30.17
N THR A 141 4.82 -17.90 -31.29
CA THR A 141 5.27 -16.55 -31.71
C THR A 141 4.76 -15.46 -30.79
N LEU A 142 3.55 -15.59 -30.25
CA LEU A 142 2.98 -14.66 -29.27
C LEU A 142 3.84 -14.63 -27.99
N ALA A 143 4.16 -15.81 -27.43
CA ALA A 143 5.02 -15.93 -26.26
C ALA A 143 6.42 -15.34 -26.52
N MET A 144 7.02 -15.66 -27.68
CA MET A 144 8.32 -15.12 -28.06
C MET A 144 8.32 -13.59 -28.17
N LYS A 145 7.29 -13.00 -28.81
CA LYS A 145 7.15 -11.53 -28.91
C LYS A 145 6.91 -10.90 -27.55
N ALA A 146 6.08 -11.51 -26.70
CA ALA A 146 5.81 -11.01 -25.36
C ALA A 146 7.08 -10.93 -24.51
N VAL A 147 7.92 -11.98 -24.55
CA VAL A 147 9.20 -12.01 -23.83
C VAL A 147 10.21 -11.06 -24.46
N LYS A 148 10.40 -11.09 -25.79
CA LYS A 148 11.44 -10.31 -26.49
C LYS A 148 11.18 -8.80 -26.46
N TYR A 149 9.94 -8.37 -26.68
CA TYR A 149 9.58 -6.95 -26.76
C TYR A 149 9.00 -6.40 -25.47
N GLY A 150 8.32 -7.25 -24.70
CA GLY A 150 7.74 -6.84 -23.44
C GLY A 150 8.75 -6.72 -22.30
N LEU A 151 9.95 -7.31 -22.39
CA LEU A 151 11.02 -7.19 -21.39
C LEU A 151 12.11 -6.16 -21.74
N LYS A 152 11.91 -5.31 -22.74
CA LYS A 152 12.86 -4.22 -23.03
C LYS A 152 12.63 -3.04 -22.08
N GLU A 153 13.71 -2.44 -21.59
CA GLU A 153 13.64 -1.28 -20.67
C GLU A 153 13.05 -0.03 -21.33
N GLU A 154 13.14 0.07 -22.66
CA GLU A 154 12.59 1.16 -23.47
C GLU A 154 11.05 1.15 -23.57
N ASN A 155 10.39 0.10 -23.06
CA ASN A 155 8.92 0.00 -23.07
C ASN A 155 8.35 0.31 -21.67
N PRO A 156 7.91 1.55 -21.39
CA PRO A 156 7.56 1.99 -20.04
C PRO A 156 6.34 1.26 -19.45
N ASP A 157 5.45 0.73 -20.29
CA ASP A 157 4.16 0.16 -19.85
C ASP A 157 4.15 -1.38 -19.76
N TYR A 158 5.18 -2.07 -20.27
CA TYR A 158 5.26 -3.54 -20.28
C TYR A 158 4.00 -4.21 -20.88
N SER A 159 3.35 -3.53 -21.82
CA SER A 159 2.02 -3.85 -22.37
C SER A 159 1.89 -5.27 -22.90
N PHE A 160 2.88 -5.74 -23.68
CA PHE A 160 2.86 -7.09 -24.25
C PHE A 160 2.80 -8.20 -23.17
N ILE A 161 3.57 -8.06 -22.09
CA ILE A 161 3.56 -9.03 -20.98
C ILE A 161 2.26 -8.95 -20.20
N ARG A 162 1.74 -7.74 -19.97
CA ARG A 162 0.48 -7.56 -19.25
C ARG A 162 -0.69 -8.21 -19.98
N VAL A 163 -0.76 -8.05 -21.30
CA VAL A 163 -1.75 -8.71 -22.15
C VAL A 163 -1.53 -10.22 -22.15
N PHE A 164 -0.31 -10.69 -22.40
CA PHE A 164 0.00 -12.12 -22.42
C PHE A 164 -0.35 -12.84 -21.10
N LYS A 165 0.01 -12.24 -19.96
CA LYS A 165 -0.38 -12.71 -18.64
C LYS A 165 -1.90 -12.79 -18.47
N SER A 166 -2.62 -11.73 -18.85
CA SER A 166 -4.09 -11.67 -18.72
C SER A 166 -4.77 -12.70 -19.61
N LEU A 167 -4.21 -12.92 -20.79
CA LEU A 167 -4.63 -13.91 -21.76
C LEU A 167 -4.45 -15.34 -21.21
N ILE A 168 -3.25 -15.72 -20.74
CA ILE A 168 -3.00 -17.04 -20.14
C ILE A 168 -3.93 -17.30 -18.94
N LYS A 169 -4.17 -16.27 -18.11
CA LYS A 169 -5.06 -16.40 -16.95
C LYS A 169 -6.48 -16.79 -17.36
N LYS A 170 -7.00 -16.20 -18.45
CA LYS A 170 -8.39 -16.36 -18.89
C LYS A 170 -8.58 -17.50 -19.88
N ALA A 171 -7.65 -17.71 -20.81
CA ALA A 171 -7.72 -18.74 -21.84
C ALA A 171 -7.65 -20.15 -21.25
N ASN A 172 -8.30 -21.09 -21.94
CA ASN A 172 -8.04 -22.52 -21.82
C ASN A 172 -6.82 -22.86 -22.70
N VAL A 173 -5.65 -22.99 -22.07
CA VAL A 173 -4.36 -23.15 -22.77
C VAL A 173 -3.82 -24.55 -22.51
N ASP A 174 -3.33 -25.21 -23.55
CA ASP A 174 -2.71 -26.52 -23.41
C ASP A 174 -1.47 -26.47 -22.50
N VAL A 175 -1.31 -27.53 -21.71
CA VAL A 175 -0.18 -27.76 -20.81
C VAL A 175 1.17 -27.52 -21.50
N CYS A 176 1.30 -27.94 -22.76
CA CYS A 176 2.53 -27.83 -23.53
C CYS A 176 2.91 -26.36 -23.83
N ILE A 177 1.91 -25.50 -24.07
CA ILE A 177 2.11 -24.07 -24.34
C ILE A 177 2.56 -23.35 -23.06
N VAL A 178 1.96 -23.69 -21.91
CA VAL A 178 2.35 -23.11 -20.61
C VAL A 178 3.79 -23.46 -20.27
N LYS A 179 4.21 -24.72 -20.50
CA LYS A 179 5.60 -25.18 -20.32
C LYS A 179 6.57 -24.44 -21.23
N LYS A 180 6.33 -24.41 -22.54
CA LYS A 180 7.15 -23.68 -23.51
C LYS A 180 7.25 -22.20 -23.17
N SER A 181 6.15 -21.56 -22.76
CA SER A 181 6.14 -20.14 -22.38
C SER A 181 7.05 -19.86 -21.18
N PHE A 182 7.06 -20.77 -20.19
CA PHE A 182 7.97 -20.67 -19.06
C PHE A 182 9.43 -20.91 -19.48
N GLU A 183 9.71 -21.89 -20.33
CA GLU A 183 11.04 -22.17 -20.87
C GLU A 183 11.59 -20.98 -21.68
N LEU A 184 10.76 -20.36 -22.52
CA LEU A 184 11.12 -19.15 -23.28
C LEU A 184 11.44 -17.96 -22.36
N LEU A 185 10.68 -17.80 -21.28
CA LEU A 185 10.93 -16.77 -20.28
C LEU A 185 12.24 -17.03 -19.52
N ALA A 186 12.48 -18.28 -19.10
CA ALA A 186 13.68 -18.67 -18.37
C ALA A 186 14.94 -18.65 -19.24
N GLY A 187 14.81 -18.96 -20.54
CA GLY A 187 15.87 -18.92 -21.54
C GLY A 187 16.19 -17.53 -22.09
N TYR A 188 15.42 -16.50 -21.72
CA TYR A 188 15.71 -15.13 -22.11
C TYR A 188 17.03 -14.67 -21.51
N SER A 189 17.95 -14.16 -22.34
CA SER A 189 19.33 -13.85 -21.93
C SER A 189 19.44 -12.88 -20.76
N GLN A 190 18.47 -11.96 -20.62
CA GLN A 190 18.43 -11.00 -19.51
C GLN A 190 17.58 -11.48 -18.32
N PHE A 191 16.99 -12.67 -18.35
CA PHE A 191 16.10 -13.17 -17.30
C PHE A 191 16.76 -13.15 -15.92
N SER A 192 17.95 -13.74 -15.80
CA SER A 192 18.72 -13.75 -14.56
C SER A 192 19.10 -12.34 -14.11
N ASN A 193 19.43 -11.45 -15.04
CA ASN A 193 19.77 -10.06 -14.74
C ASN A 193 18.55 -9.32 -14.19
N ILE A 194 17.37 -9.45 -14.80
CA ILE A 194 16.12 -8.86 -14.34
C ILE A 194 15.74 -9.40 -12.95
N MET A 195 15.85 -10.71 -12.76
CA MET A 195 15.53 -11.36 -11.49
C MET A 195 16.47 -10.95 -10.35
N LEU A 196 17.76 -10.78 -10.63
CA LEU A 196 18.77 -10.38 -9.64
C LEU A 196 18.95 -8.86 -9.52
N ASN A 197 18.30 -8.07 -10.39
CA ASN A 197 18.35 -6.62 -10.35
C ASN A 197 17.78 -6.09 -9.02
N ARG A 198 18.49 -5.11 -8.45
CA ARG A 198 18.19 -4.47 -7.16
C ARG A 198 17.85 -3.00 -7.30
N ASP A 199 18.11 -2.42 -8.47
CA ASP A 199 17.95 -0.99 -8.73
C ASP A 199 16.49 -0.66 -9.11
N SER A 200 16.26 0.63 -9.39
CA SER A 200 14.97 1.31 -9.52
C SER A 200 13.94 0.73 -10.51
N ASN A 201 14.30 -0.25 -11.34
CA ASN A 201 13.41 -0.88 -12.33
C ASN A 201 12.56 -2.02 -11.74
N GLN A 202 11.95 -1.79 -10.57
CA GLN A 202 11.11 -2.77 -9.88
C GLN A 202 9.90 -3.21 -10.72
N VAL A 203 9.43 -2.37 -11.64
CA VAL A 203 8.24 -2.61 -12.47
C VAL A 203 8.46 -3.80 -13.43
N GLN A 204 9.62 -3.87 -14.09
CA GLN A 204 9.95 -4.97 -15.01
C GLN A 204 9.96 -6.32 -14.27
N LYS A 205 10.67 -6.37 -13.14
CA LYS A 205 10.73 -7.54 -12.28
C LYS A 205 9.35 -7.92 -11.76
N GLU A 206 8.54 -6.95 -11.37
CA GLU A 206 7.17 -7.19 -10.90
C GLU A 206 6.30 -7.84 -11.99
N GLU A 207 6.34 -7.37 -13.24
CA GLU A 207 5.55 -7.98 -14.33
C GLU A 207 6.03 -9.39 -14.70
N VAL A 208 7.34 -9.64 -14.69
CA VAL A 208 7.91 -11.00 -14.85
C VAL A 208 7.39 -11.93 -13.76
N LEU A 209 7.46 -11.50 -12.50
CA LEU A 209 7.02 -12.31 -11.37
C LEU A 209 5.51 -12.58 -11.40
N LYS A 210 4.69 -11.59 -11.80
CA LYS A 210 3.23 -11.80 -12.00
C LYS A 210 2.94 -12.80 -13.13
N LEU A 211 3.73 -12.79 -14.20
CA LEU A 211 3.61 -13.78 -15.27
C LEU A 211 3.99 -15.17 -14.77
N ILE A 212 5.12 -15.32 -14.07
CA ILE A 212 5.55 -16.58 -13.46
C ILE A 212 4.47 -17.13 -12.53
N GLU A 213 3.96 -16.31 -11.59
CA GLU A 213 2.89 -16.69 -10.66
C GLU A 213 1.65 -17.20 -11.41
N THR A 214 1.31 -16.59 -12.55
CA THR A 214 0.17 -17.01 -13.38
C THR A 214 0.44 -18.36 -14.07
N LEU A 215 1.64 -18.55 -14.61
CA LEU A 215 2.05 -19.80 -15.27
C LEU A 215 2.06 -20.99 -14.29
N VAL A 216 2.68 -20.84 -13.11
CA VAL A 216 2.76 -21.93 -12.12
C VAL A 216 1.40 -22.27 -11.49
N LYS A 217 0.47 -21.31 -11.39
CA LYS A 217 -0.91 -21.57 -10.96
C LYS A 217 -1.71 -22.34 -12.01
N LYS A 218 -1.45 -22.09 -13.29
CA LYS A 218 -2.15 -22.76 -14.40
C LYS A 218 -1.65 -24.20 -14.57
N GLU A 219 -0.35 -24.40 -14.48
CA GLU A 219 0.26 -25.72 -14.67
C GLU A 219 1.33 -26.01 -13.61
N PRO A 220 0.98 -26.79 -12.57
CA PRO A 220 1.92 -27.14 -11.51
C PRO A 220 3.15 -27.93 -11.97
N SER A 221 3.06 -28.68 -13.07
CA SER A 221 4.18 -29.51 -13.56
C SER A 221 5.38 -28.71 -14.10
N VAL A 222 5.27 -27.38 -14.23
CA VAL A 222 6.38 -26.48 -14.58
C VAL A 222 7.36 -26.30 -13.40
N MET A 223 6.91 -26.54 -12.17
CA MET A 223 7.71 -26.25 -10.97
C MET A 223 8.78 -27.32 -10.72
N VAL A 224 10.05 -26.91 -10.78
CA VAL A 224 11.20 -27.78 -10.55
C VAL A 224 12.09 -27.22 -9.45
N LEU A 225 12.70 -28.10 -8.64
CA LEU A 225 13.55 -27.73 -7.50
C LEU A 225 14.71 -26.78 -7.88
N SER A 226 15.23 -26.89 -9.10
CA SER A 226 16.31 -26.03 -9.62
C SER A 226 15.95 -24.55 -9.70
N HIS A 227 14.66 -24.18 -9.71
CA HIS A 227 14.24 -22.78 -9.76
C HIS A 227 14.37 -22.08 -8.40
N VAL A 228 14.28 -22.84 -7.30
CA VAL A 228 14.20 -22.31 -5.94
C VAL A 228 15.40 -21.42 -5.56
N PRO A 229 16.68 -21.79 -5.84
CA PRO A 229 17.82 -20.93 -5.53
C PRO A 229 17.74 -19.55 -6.16
N LEU A 230 17.30 -19.45 -7.43
CA LEU A 230 17.16 -18.17 -8.11
C LEU A 230 16.13 -17.28 -7.43
N TYR A 231 14.97 -17.84 -7.04
CA TYR A 231 13.95 -17.08 -6.31
C TYR A 231 14.44 -16.60 -4.95
N LEU A 232 15.17 -17.43 -4.20
CA LEU A 232 15.79 -17.04 -2.93
C LEU A 232 16.85 -15.93 -3.12
N CYS A 233 17.66 -15.99 -4.17
CA CYS A 233 18.61 -14.94 -4.54
C CYS A 233 17.94 -13.62 -4.91
N SER A 234 16.78 -13.70 -5.57
CA SER A 234 15.96 -12.55 -5.98
C SER A 234 15.15 -11.92 -4.85
N TYR A 235 14.98 -12.65 -3.73
CA TYR A 235 14.13 -12.28 -2.61
C TYR A 235 14.91 -11.53 -1.53
N ASN A 236 14.41 -10.36 -1.11
CA ASN A 236 15.06 -9.55 -0.07
C ASN A 236 14.36 -9.63 1.30
N ALA A 237 13.45 -10.59 1.50
CA ALA A 237 12.66 -10.74 2.73
C ALA A 237 11.84 -9.49 3.11
N SER A 238 11.42 -8.68 2.14
CA SER A 238 10.73 -7.39 2.35
C SER A 238 9.24 -7.41 2.10
N LEU A 239 8.56 -6.33 2.51
CA LEU A 239 7.18 -6.06 2.13
C LEU A 239 7.07 -5.33 0.78
N SER A 240 8.12 -5.32 -0.07
CA SER A 240 7.97 -4.85 -1.45
C SER A 240 6.96 -5.69 -2.21
N THR A 241 6.34 -5.13 -3.26
CA THR A 241 5.42 -5.87 -4.12
C THR A 241 6.10 -7.09 -4.74
N THR A 242 7.35 -6.93 -5.19
CA THR A 242 8.17 -8.00 -5.77
C THR A 242 8.44 -9.15 -4.78
N ASP A 243 8.82 -8.84 -3.55
CA ASP A 243 9.08 -9.87 -2.53
C ASP A 243 7.78 -10.57 -2.10
N GLN A 244 6.68 -9.85 -1.96
CA GLN A 244 5.38 -10.47 -1.67
C GLN A 244 4.94 -11.46 -2.77
N ILE A 245 5.23 -11.17 -4.05
CA ILE A 245 4.95 -12.11 -5.16
C ILE A 245 5.93 -13.29 -5.14
N LEU A 246 7.23 -13.06 -4.89
CA LEU A 246 8.22 -14.12 -4.75
C LEU A 246 7.85 -15.11 -3.64
N LEU A 247 7.38 -14.61 -2.50
CA LEU A 247 6.92 -15.44 -1.39
C LEU A 247 5.71 -16.31 -1.80
N ARG A 248 4.78 -15.77 -2.60
CA ARG A 248 3.65 -16.54 -3.17
C ARG A 248 4.11 -17.62 -4.14
N ILE A 249 5.08 -17.31 -5.00
CA ILE A 249 5.66 -18.28 -5.92
C ILE A 249 6.28 -19.42 -5.11
N LEU A 250 7.15 -19.12 -4.13
CA LEU A 250 7.77 -20.13 -3.27
C LEU A 250 6.72 -20.99 -2.55
N PHE A 251 5.62 -20.40 -2.10
CA PHE A 251 4.50 -21.14 -1.51
C PHE A 251 3.84 -22.11 -2.49
N HIS A 252 3.60 -21.71 -3.75
CA HIS A 252 3.05 -22.63 -4.75
C HIS A 252 3.98 -23.81 -5.06
N TYR A 253 5.30 -23.60 -4.98
CA TYR A 253 6.28 -24.69 -5.09
C TYR A 253 6.14 -25.66 -3.91
N GLU A 254 6.02 -25.16 -2.68
CA GLU A 254 5.78 -26.01 -1.50
C GLU A 254 4.44 -26.76 -1.58
N GLU A 255 3.36 -26.08 -1.98
CA GLU A 255 2.02 -26.64 -2.17
C GLU A 255 2.00 -27.75 -3.23
N SER A 256 2.85 -27.63 -4.26
CA SER A 256 3.00 -28.63 -5.32
C SER A 256 4.01 -29.74 -4.99
N SER A 257 4.32 -29.93 -3.70
CA SER A 257 5.23 -30.95 -3.18
C SER A 257 6.68 -30.84 -3.66
N VAL A 258 7.12 -29.67 -4.14
CA VAL A 258 8.54 -29.42 -4.38
C VAL A 258 9.23 -29.23 -3.02
N PRO A 259 10.32 -29.96 -2.72
CA PRO A 259 10.95 -29.93 -1.39
C PRO A 259 11.81 -28.67 -1.19
N VAL A 260 11.16 -27.50 -1.09
CA VAL A 260 11.79 -26.20 -0.78
C VAL A 260 12.49 -26.25 0.58
N SER A 261 12.03 -27.12 1.49
CA SER A 261 12.66 -27.40 2.79
C SER A 261 14.12 -27.86 2.70
N ASN A 262 14.57 -28.41 1.56
CA ASN A 262 15.96 -28.81 1.34
C ASN A 262 16.95 -27.64 1.40
N TYR A 263 16.45 -26.40 1.29
CA TYR A 263 17.26 -25.19 1.39
C TYR A 263 17.22 -24.55 2.79
N ARG A 264 16.68 -25.25 3.81
CA ARG A 264 16.72 -24.78 5.20
C ARG A 264 18.10 -25.02 5.82
N PRO A 265 18.61 -24.09 6.64
CA PRO A 265 18.04 -22.79 6.92
C PRO A 265 18.21 -21.85 5.72
N TYR A 266 17.15 -21.08 5.41
CA TYR A 266 17.10 -20.31 4.16
C TYR A 266 18.09 -19.13 4.18
N LEU A 267 18.92 -19.03 3.14
CA LEU A 267 19.59 -17.79 2.75
C LEU A 267 18.75 -17.06 1.70
N TRP A 268 18.78 -15.73 1.73
CA TRP A 268 18.06 -14.87 0.77
C TRP A 268 18.93 -13.70 0.30
N GLY A 269 18.51 -13.07 -0.80
CA GLY A 269 19.12 -11.85 -1.34
C GLY A 269 20.58 -12.05 -1.76
N SER A 270 21.45 -11.08 -1.45
CA SER A 270 22.89 -11.16 -1.80
C SER A 270 23.60 -12.34 -1.18
N PHE A 271 23.18 -12.73 0.02
CA PHE A 271 23.81 -13.79 0.77
C PHE A 271 23.53 -15.15 0.11
N ALA A 272 22.33 -15.32 -0.45
CA ALA A 272 22.01 -16.47 -1.28
C ALA A 272 22.83 -16.53 -2.58
N ILE A 273 23.12 -15.39 -3.22
CA ILE A 273 23.89 -15.37 -4.48
C ILE A 273 25.30 -15.94 -4.29
N SER A 274 25.98 -15.55 -3.20
CA SER A 274 27.33 -16.03 -2.88
C SER A 274 27.35 -17.52 -2.54
N HIS A 275 26.30 -18.02 -1.89
CA HIS A 275 26.24 -19.39 -1.41
C HIS A 275 25.76 -20.38 -2.49
N TYR A 276 24.70 -20.03 -3.22
CA TYR A 276 24.13 -20.88 -4.27
C TYR A 276 24.84 -20.76 -5.63
N GLN A 277 25.87 -19.91 -5.74
CA GLN A 277 26.72 -19.75 -6.94
C GLN A 277 25.94 -19.55 -8.27
N VAL A 278 24.85 -18.77 -8.23
CA VAL A 278 23.90 -18.62 -9.35
C VAL A 278 24.50 -17.94 -10.61
N LYS A 279 25.75 -17.44 -10.57
CA LYS A 279 26.32 -16.58 -11.62
C LYS A 279 26.82 -17.28 -12.90
N ASN A 280 26.89 -18.62 -12.99
CA ASN A 280 27.54 -19.29 -14.14
C ASN A 280 26.70 -20.36 -14.85
N HIS A 281 25.36 -20.24 -14.93
CA HIS A 281 24.44 -21.20 -15.60
C HIS A 281 24.55 -22.66 -15.13
N LEU A 282 25.36 -22.92 -14.11
CA LEU A 282 25.54 -24.20 -13.43
C LEU A 282 25.04 -23.98 -12.02
N ILE A 283 23.80 -24.41 -11.75
CA ILE A 283 23.34 -24.64 -10.38
C ILE A 283 24.10 -25.89 -9.91
N SER A 284 25.36 -25.71 -9.57
CA SER A 284 26.20 -26.77 -9.02
C SER A 284 25.64 -27.14 -7.66
N LYS A 285 25.26 -28.42 -7.50
CA LYS A 285 25.10 -29.05 -6.18
C LYS A 285 26.47 -29.09 -5.50
N THR A 286 26.96 -27.98 -4.97
CA THR A 286 27.91 -28.04 -3.86
C THR A 286 27.13 -28.37 -2.60
N LEU A 287 26.81 -29.66 -2.48
CA LEU A 287 26.06 -30.32 -1.40
C LEU A 287 26.70 -30.23 0.00
N ASN A 288 27.75 -29.43 0.21
CA ASN A 288 28.67 -29.64 1.35
C ASN A 288 28.90 -28.46 2.30
N SER A 289 28.05 -27.44 2.34
CA SER A 289 27.92 -26.64 3.57
C SER A 289 26.53 -26.03 3.70
N PHE A 290 25.63 -26.71 4.42
CA PHE A 290 24.44 -26.04 4.95
C PHE A 290 24.90 -24.82 5.75
N PRO A 291 24.31 -23.64 5.53
CA PRO A 291 24.69 -22.46 6.28
C PRO A 291 24.39 -22.71 7.75
N SER A 292 25.32 -22.34 8.62
CA SER A 292 25.09 -22.45 10.05
C SER A 292 24.00 -21.46 10.48
N THR A 293 23.25 -21.77 11.53
CA THR A 293 22.29 -20.82 12.12
C THR A 293 22.94 -19.47 12.44
N THR A 294 24.22 -19.48 12.84
CA THR A 294 24.98 -18.27 13.15
C THR A 294 25.31 -17.42 11.93
N GLU A 295 25.52 -18.03 10.76
CA GLU A 295 25.71 -17.32 9.50
C GLU A 295 24.41 -16.64 9.09
N VAL A 296 23.29 -17.35 9.13
CA VAL A 296 21.97 -16.78 8.80
C VAL A 296 21.65 -15.58 9.70
N LEU A 297 21.86 -15.70 11.02
CA LEU A 297 21.63 -14.61 11.97
C LEU A 297 22.53 -13.40 11.73
N SER A 298 23.77 -13.60 11.25
CA SER A 298 24.69 -12.50 10.93
C SER A 298 24.23 -11.66 9.74
N TYR A 299 23.37 -12.21 8.88
CA TYR A 299 22.85 -11.55 7.70
C TYR A 299 21.55 -10.78 7.91
N VAL A 300 21.01 -10.75 9.13
CA VAL A 300 19.81 -9.99 9.49
C VAL A 300 20.20 -8.55 9.85
N PRO A 301 19.91 -7.53 9.02
CA PRO A 301 20.32 -6.16 9.32
C PRO A 301 19.44 -5.58 10.44
N LEU A 302 20.06 -5.25 11.58
CA LEU A 302 19.39 -4.68 12.74
C LEU A 302 18.60 -3.40 12.41
N LYS A 303 19.14 -2.56 11.50
CA LYS A 303 18.46 -1.34 11.01
C LYS A 303 17.07 -1.66 10.44
N ARG A 304 16.93 -2.79 9.75
CA ARG A 304 15.70 -3.21 9.10
C ARG A 304 14.71 -3.83 10.09
N ILE A 305 15.20 -4.55 11.10
CA ILE A 305 14.39 -4.99 12.24
C ILE A 305 13.79 -3.77 12.96
N LYS A 306 14.62 -2.79 13.34
CA LYS A 306 14.16 -1.55 13.98
C LYS A 306 13.12 -0.82 13.14
N ALA A 307 13.35 -0.69 11.83
CA ALA A 307 12.38 -0.10 10.91
C ALA A 307 11.05 -0.88 10.85
N THR A 308 11.10 -2.21 10.92
CA THR A 308 9.90 -3.06 10.94
C THR A 308 9.13 -2.91 12.24
N ILE A 309 9.81 -2.87 13.38
CA ILE A 309 9.20 -2.68 14.70
C ILE A 309 8.53 -1.30 14.78
N SER A 310 9.20 -0.24 14.30
CA SER A 310 8.63 1.11 14.33
C SER A 310 7.37 1.29 13.49
N LYS A 311 7.14 0.45 12.47
CA LYS A 311 5.96 0.55 11.61
C LYS A 311 5.35 -0.83 11.37
N PHE A 312 5.18 -1.59 12.45
CA PHE A 312 4.82 -3.00 12.35
C PHE A 312 3.52 -3.21 11.55
N PRO A 313 3.49 -4.12 10.55
CA PRO A 313 2.32 -4.33 9.72
C PRO A 313 1.28 -5.20 10.45
N VAL A 314 0.50 -4.59 11.35
CA VAL A 314 -0.43 -5.29 12.26
C VAL A 314 -1.39 -6.25 11.55
N ASP A 315 -1.86 -5.86 10.37
CA ASP A 315 -2.83 -6.61 9.54
C ASP A 315 -2.17 -7.58 8.54
N ARG A 316 -0.85 -7.79 8.61
CA ARG A 316 -0.18 -8.77 7.75
C ARG A 316 -0.63 -10.18 8.14
N ILE A 317 -1.24 -10.89 7.19
CA ILE A 317 -1.69 -12.27 7.37
C ILE A 317 -0.52 -13.24 7.15
N LEU A 318 -0.36 -14.26 8.00
CA LEU A 318 0.67 -15.29 7.84
C LEU A 318 0.36 -16.22 6.65
N HIS A 319 -0.88 -16.70 6.52
CA HIS A 319 -1.28 -17.64 5.46
C HIS A 319 -1.30 -16.98 4.08
N ILE A 320 -0.37 -17.41 3.22
CA ILE A 320 -0.08 -16.80 1.92
C ILE A 320 -1.29 -16.79 0.97
N GLN A 321 -2.11 -17.85 0.96
CA GLN A 321 -3.33 -17.93 0.13
C GLN A 321 -4.35 -16.82 0.44
N LYS A 322 -4.42 -16.34 1.69
CA LYS A 322 -5.37 -15.30 2.14
C LYS A 322 -4.82 -13.88 2.04
N GLN A 323 -3.53 -13.73 1.72
CA GLN A 323 -2.88 -12.43 1.67
C GLN A 323 -3.40 -11.61 0.48
N LYS A 324 -3.58 -10.31 0.69
CA LYS A 324 -3.63 -9.30 -0.38
C LYS A 324 -2.23 -8.69 -0.54
N ILE A 325 -1.88 -8.30 -1.77
CA ILE A 325 -0.61 -7.59 -2.01
C ILE A 325 -0.75 -6.21 -1.37
N ILE A 326 0.16 -5.90 -0.44
CA ILE A 326 0.26 -4.57 0.15
C ILE A 326 0.93 -3.68 -0.89
N ILE A 327 0.18 -2.71 -1.40
CA ILE A 327 0.68 -1.73 -2.36
C ILE A 327 1.22 -0.53 -1.57
N PRO A 328 2.47 -0.09 -1.81
CA PRO A 328 2.98 1.15 -1.22
C PRO A 328 2.05 2.30 -1.57
N SER A 329 1.55 3.04 -0.58
CA SER A 329 0.72 4.21 -0.88
C SER A 329 1.58 5.22 -1.68
N LYS A 330 1.03 5.79 -2.76
CA LYS A 330 1.72 6.81 -3.57
C LYS A 330 1.87 8.16 -2.84
N THR A 331 1.41 8.28 -1.60
CA THR A 331 1.56 9.53 -0.84
C THR A 331 3.02 9.68 -0.40
N LYS A 332 3.60 10.86 -0.69
CA LYS A 332 5.02 11.22 -0.46
C LYS A 332 5.48 11.06 1.00
N ASN A 333 4.55 10.92 1.95
CA ASN A 333 4.84 10.80 3.39
C ASN A 333 4.64 9.38 3.93
N SER A 334 4.34 8.38 3.09
CA SER A 334 4.23 6.99 3.53
C SER A 334 5.58 6.25 3.45
N PHE A 335 5.88 5.50 4.50
CA PHE A 335 7.13 4.76 4.63
C PHE A 335 7.25 3.68 3.55
N ASN A 336 8.43 3.52 2.94
CA ASN A 336 8.67 2.55 1.88
C ASN A 336 8.67 1.10 2.44
N PRO A 337 7.69 0.24 2.09
CA PRO A 337 7.59 -1.13 2.60
C PRO A 337 8.81 -2.02 2.29
N SER A 338 9.60 -1.70 1.26
CA SER A 338 10.84 -2.43 0.93
C SER A 338 11.91 -2.32 2.03
N LYS A 339 11.82 -1.31 2.91
CA LYS A 339 12.72 -1.11 4.05
C LYS A 339 12.32 -1.89 5.31
N MET A 340 11.26 -2.70 5.25
CA MET A 340 10.80 -3.55 6.35
C MET A 340 11.01 -5.03 6.02
N PHE A 341 11.08 -5.87 7.03
CA PHE A 341 10.97 -7.32 6.86
C PHE A 341 9.50 -7.71 6.69
N ASP A 342 9.24 -8.77 5.94
CA ASP A 342 7.92 -9.42 5.90
C ASP A 342 7.82 -10.45 7.03
N PRO A 343 7.00 -10.22 8.08
CA PRO A 343 6.82 -11.18 9.17
C PRO A 343 6.34 -12.56 8.70
N ALA A 344 5.58 -12.63 7.60
CA ALA A 344 5.04 -13.87 7.07
C ALA A 344 6.13 -14.82 6.53
N PHE A 345 7.27 -14.29 6.12
CA PHE A 345 8.47 -15.08 5.80
C PHE A 345 9.39 -15.23 7.02
N PHE A 346 9.55 -14.14 7.78
CA PHE A 346 10.56 -14.07 8.83
C PHE A 346 10.25 -15.00 10.02
N LEU A 347 8.98 -15.16 10.42
CA LEU A 347 8.61 -16.11 11.48
C LEU A 347 8.87 -17.58 11.08
N PRO A 348 8.42 -18.09 9.92
CA PRO A 348 8.79 -19.43 9.47
C PRO A 348 10.31 -19.66 9.40
N MET A 349 11.06 -18.65 8.95
CA MET A 349 12.53 -18.70 8.94
C MET A 349 13.09 -18.84 10.37
N ILE A 350 12.63 -18.02 11.33
CA ILE A 350 13.02 -18.16 12.74
C ILE A 350 12.67 -19.55 13.30
N SER A 351 11.46 -20.04 13.02
CA SER A 351 11.03 -21.39 13.44
C SER A 351 11.99 -22.46 12.90
N SER A 352 12.43 -22.33 11.65
CA SER A 352 13.42 -23.25 11.06
C SER A 352 14.81 -23.17 11.72
N LEU A 353 15.24 -22.00 12.20
CA LEU A 353 16.48 -21.84 12.96
C LEU A 353 16.41 -22.47 14.35
N LEU A 354 15.20 -22.61 14.89
CA LEU A 354 14.91 -23.17 16.21
C LEU A 354 14.48 -24.64 16.16
N ALA A 355 14.63 -25.31 15.01
CA ALA A 355 14.35 -26.74 14.89
C ALA A 355 15.07 -27.53 16.00
N THR A 356 14.43 -28.61 16.46
CA THR A 356 14.98 -29.46 17.52
C THR A 356 16.40 -29.90 17.14
N GLU A 357 17.33 -29.86 18.11
CA GLU A 357 18.75 -30.22 17.94
C GLU A 357 19.61 -29.26 17.10
N ALA A 358 19.03 -28.22 16.48
CA ALA A 358 19.83 -27.23 15.75
C ALA A 358 20.76 -26.45 16.71
N PRO A 359 22.07 -26.34 16.41
CA PRO A 359 22.97 -25.54 17.24
C PRO A 359 22.59 -24.06 17.13
N LEU A 360 22.19 -23.43 18.23
CA LEU A 360 21.80 -22.02 18.25
C LEU A 360 22.64 -21.22 19.25
N SER A 361 23.18 -20.09 18.80
CA SER A 361 23.71 -19.06 19.70
C SER A 361 22.59 -18.14 20.16
N ILE A 362 22.16 -18.28 21.42
CA ILE A 362 21.12 -17.44 22.04
C ILE A 362 21.52 -15.97 22.01
N GLU A 363 22.79 -15.65 22.28
CA GLU A 363 23.30 -14.28 22.20
C GLU A 363 23.11 -13.68 20.79
N LYS A 364 23.58 -14.36 19.74
CA LYS A 364 23.43 -13.87 18.35
C LYS A 364 21.97 -13.77 17.94
N PHE A 365 21.12 -14.72 18.38
CA PHE A 365 19.68 -14.71 18.10
C PHE A 365 18.98 -13.48 18.69
N ASN A 366 19.36 -13.09 19.90
CA ASN A 366 18.80 -11.91 20.55
C ASN A 366 19.37 -10.61 19.96
N ARG A 367 20.69 -10.56 19.68
CA ARG A 367 21.36 -9.40 19.08
C ARG A 367 20.88 -9.08 17.67
N SER A 368 20.58 -10.10 16.86
CA SER A 368 20.01 -9.93 15.52
C SER A 368 18.59 -9.35 15.54
N GLY A 369 17.92 -9.36 16.70
CA GLY A 369 16.55 -8.89 16.87
C GLY A 369 15.48 -9.91 16.46
N CYS A 370 15.82 -11.19 16.35
CA CYS A 370 14.82 -12.23 16.08
C CYS A 370 13.77 -12.32 17.20
N LEU A 371 14.18 -12.37 18.47
CA LEU A 371 13.25 -12.36 19.61
C LEU A 371 12.38 -11.08 19.62
N SER A 372 12.99 -9.96 19.26
CA SER A 372 12.30 -8.66 19.17
C SER A 372 11.16 -8.70 18.13
N MET A 373 11.39 -9.29 16.95
CA MET A 373 10.33 -9.50 15.95
C MET A 373 9.23 -10.43 16.46
N VAL A 374 9.59 -11.52 17.16
CA VAL A 374 8.62 -12.48 17.71
C VAL A 374 7.67 -11.79 18.68
N PHE A 375 8.17 -10.94 19.58
CA PHE A 375 7.31 -10.18 20.49
C PHE A 375 6.40 -9.18 19.77
N ALA A 376 6.88 -8.49 18.74
CA ALA A 376 6.03 -7.63 17.94
C ALA A 376 4.87 -8.40 17.28
N CYS A 377 5.12 -9.63 16.82
CA CYS A 377 4.11 -10.49 16.19
C CYS A 377 3.00 -10.94 17.15
N LEU A 378 3.21 -10.94 18.47
CA LEU A 378 2.15 -11.24 19.45
C LEU A 378 1.03 -10.19 19.44
N GLY A 379 1.29 -8.98 18.94
CA GLY A 379 0.29 -7.93 18.78
C GLY A 379 -0.47 -7.97 17.45
N SER A 380 -0.12 -8.86 16.52
CA SER A 380 -0.76 -8.93 15.20
C SER A 380 -2.25 -9.23 15.30
N ASN A 381 -3.04 -8.65 14.39
CA ASN A 381 -4.47 -8.94 14.27
C ASN A 381 -4.72 -10.35 13.69
N ASP A 382 -3.77 -10.92 12.93
CA ASP A 382 -3.89 -12.28 12.40
C ASP A 382 -3.61 -13.33 13.48
N VAL A 383 -4.59 -14.20 13.72
CA VAL A 383 -4.52 -15.30 14.70
C VAL A 383 -3.33 -16.22 14.42
N SER A 384 -3.11 -16.53 13.14
CA SER A 384 -2.09 -17.47 12.68
C SER A 384 -0.68 -16.92 12.91
N MET A 385 -0.48 -15.62 12.64
CA MET A 385 0.74 -14.88 12.99
C MET A 385 1.06 -14.98 14.48
N ARG A 386 0.05 -14.77 15.35
CA ARG A 386 0.22 -14.91 16.80
C ARG A 386 0.57 -16.33 17.21
N LEU A 387 -0.13 -17.33 16.69
CA LEU A 387 0.16 -18.75 16.95
C LEU A 387 1.60 -19.13 16.57
N ALA A 388 2.08 -18.68 15.41
CA ALA A 388 3.46 -18.91 14.99
C ALA A 388 4.48 -18.25 15.94
N ALA A 389 4.20 -17.03 16.42
CA ALA A 389 5.03 -16.36 17.39
C ALA A 389 5.06 -17.10 18.75
N TYR A 390 3.92 -17.55 19.27
CA TYR A 390 3.85 -18.38 20.47
C TYR A 390 4.59 -19.71 20.31
N HIS A 391 4.44 -20.38 19.16
CA HIS A 391 5.18 -21.58 18.83
C HIS A 391 6.70 -21.35 18.90
N ILE A 392 7.19 -20.25 18.34
CA ILE A 392 8.61 -19.88 18.39
C ILE A 392 9.09 -19.64 19.83
N LEU A 393 8.29 -19.00 20.68
CA LEU A 393 8.64 -18.81 22.10
C LEU A 393 8.77 -20.16 22.83
N ILE A 394 7.91 -21.13 22.52
CA ILE A 394 7.98 -22.49 23.07
C ILE A 394 9.27 -23.20 22.62
N LEU A 395 9.61 -23.11 21.32
CA LEU A 395 10.86 -23.67 20.80
C LEU A 395 12.08 -23.02 21.47
N LEU A 396 12.11 -21.69 21.57
CA LEU A 396 13.20 -20.95 22.21
C LEU A 396 13.38 -21.35 23.68
N ARG A 397 12.28 -21.55 24.42
CA ARG A 397 12.33 -22.04 25.81
C ARG A 397 13.02 -23.41 25.91
N SER A 398 12.78 -24.29 24.93
CA SER A 398 13.42 -25.61 24.88
C SER A 398 14.94 -25.49 24.68
N HIS A 399 15.39 -24.58 23.79
CA HIS A 399 16.81 -24.29 23.59
C HIS A 399 17.47 -23.69 24.84
N LEU A 400 16.79 -22.78 25.54
CA LEU A 400 17.28 -22.20 26.80
C LEU A 400 17.41 -23.25 27.90
N PHE A 401 16.47 -24.20 27.98
CA PHE A 401 16.51 -25.29 28.96
C PHE A 401 17.75 -26.19 28.79
N CYS A 402 18.11 -26.53 27.55
CA CYS A 402 19.29 -27.36 27.25
C CYS A 402 20.61 -26.75 27.74
N ARG A 403 20.69 -25.42 27.88
CA ARG A 403 21.86 -24.68 28.40
C ARG A 403 21.45 -23.67 29.46
N ARG A 404 20.67 -24.12 30.43
CA ARG A 404 20.00 -23.22 31.39
C ARG A 404 20.97 -22.38 32.20
N ALA A 405 22.07 -22.97 32.68
CA ALA A 405 23.07 -22.26 33.50
C ALA A 405 23.69 -21.05 32.77
N GLU A 406 23.90 -21.16 31.46
CA GLU A 406 24.48 -20.10 30.61
C GLU A 406 23.44 -19.04 30.22
N ASN A 407 22.15 -19.38 30.26
CA ASN A 407 21.08 -18.55 29.73
C ASN A 407 20.00 -18.16 30.76
N LEU A 408 20.34 -18.18 32.06
CA LEU A 408 19.43 -17.87 33.17
C LEU A 408 18.69 -16.54 32.98
N PHE A 409 19.38 -15.53 32.47
CA PHE A 409 18.77 -14.22 32.20
C PHE A 409 17.64 -14.31 31.17
N TRP A 410 17.87 -14.98 30.04
CA TRP A 410 16.88 -15.10 28.98
C TRP A 410 15.76 -16.09 29.35
N ASP A 411 16.07 -17.14 30.12
CA ASP A 411 15.05 -18.00 30.76
C ASP A 411 14.14 -17.17 31.67
N HIS A 412 14.71 -16.29 32.50
CA HIS A 412 13.94 -15.38 33.34
C HIS A 412 13.06 -14.43 32.51
N VAL A 413 13.58 -13.81 31.46
CA VAL A 413 12.81 -12.93 30.56
C VAL A 413 11.59 -13.65 29.98
N LEU A 414 11.77 -14.87 29.46
CA LEU A 414 10.64 -15.64 28.89
C LEU A 414 9.63 -16.07 29.96
N ASN A 415 10.09 -16.45 31.16
CA ASN A 415 9.20 -16.76 32.28
C ASN A 415 8.40 -15.54 32.75
N TRP A 416 9.06 -14.38 32.83
CA TRP A 416 8.45 -13.11 33.22
C TRP A 416 7.32 -12.70 32.26
N VAL A 417 7.58 -12.77 30.94
CA VAL A 417 6.56 -12.51 29.91
C VAL A 417 5.46 -13.57 29.94
N SER A 418 5.82 -14.86 30.03
CA SER A 418 4.85 -15.96 30.04
C SER A 418 3.86 -15.84 31.21
N GLY A 419 4.33 -15.50 32.41
CA GLY A 419 3.46 -15.25 33.55
C GLY A 419 2.52 -14.05 33.30
N GLY A 420 3.01 -13.02 32.60
CA GLY A 420 2.20 -11.85 32.27
C GLY A 420 1.08 -12.19 31.30
N ILE A 421 1.36 -13.07 30.33
CA ILE A 421 0.38 -13.55 29.36
C ILE A 421 -0.68 -14.43 30.03
N GLN A 422 -0.31 -15.26 31.02
CA GLN A 422 -1.27 -16.06 31.79
C GLN A 422 -2.28 -15.21 32.57
N HIS A 423 -1.90 -13.99 32.97
CA HIS A 423 -2.80 -13.05 33.62
C HIS A 423 -3.66 -12.22 32.64
N LEU A 424 -3.49 -12.38 31.33
CA LEU A 424 -4.35 -11.71 30.36
C LEU A 424 -5.70 -12.43 30.29
N ASN A 425 -6.74 -11.77 30.80
CA ASN A 425 -8.12 -12.21 30.65
C ASN A 425 -8.66 -11.81 29.26
N THR A 426 -7.99 -12.22 28.19
CA THR A 426 -8.40 -11.92 26.81
C THR A 426 -9.39 -12.94 26.30
N LYS A 427 -10.40 -12.47 25.55
CA LYS A 427 -11.35 -13.34 24.85
C LYS A 427 -10.77 -14.01 23.59
N SER A 428 -9.61 -13.55 23.12
CA SER A 428 -8.96 -14.07 21.92
C SER A 428 -8.01 -15.23 22.26
N GLU A 429 -8.13 -16.32 21.51
CA GLU A 429 -7.20 -17.46 21.56
C GLU A 429 -6.41 -17.54 20.24
N PRO A 430 -5.06 -17.56 20.28
CA PRO A 430 -4.23 -17.30 21.45
C PRO A 430 -4.31 -15.79 21.85
N PRO A 431 -3.97 -15.45 23.11
CA PRO A 431 -4.02 -14.09 23.61
C PRO A 431 -3.31 -13.10 22.69
N GLN A 432 -4.00 -12.02 22.31
CA GLN A 432 -3.39 -10.90 21.60
C GLN A 432 -2.87 -9.87 22.61
N LEU A 433 -1.61 -9.48 22.46
CA LEU A 433 -1.08 -8.33 23.20
C LEU A 433 -1.56 -7.04 22.53
N PRO A 434 -1.98 -6.02 23.29
CA PRO A 434 -2.05 -4.67 22.77
C PRO A 434 -0.71 -4.29 22.12
N MET A 435 -0.75 -3.66 20.95
CA MET A 435 0.45 -3.46 20.15
C MET A 435 1.48 -2.60 20.87
N ILE A 436 1.05 -1.62 21.68
CA ILE A 436 1.97 -0.86 22.53
C ILE A 436 2.79 -1.80 23.44
N GLN A 437 2.18 -2.83 24.02
CA GLN A 437 2.86 -3.80 24.88
C GLN A 437 3.79 -4.73 24.08
N ALA A 438 3.31 -5.20 22.92
CA ALA A 438 4.10 -6.03 22.02
C ALA A 438 5.40 -5.31 21.59
N LEU A 439 5.29 -4.03 21.19
CA LEU A 439 6.44 -3.22 20.81
C LEU A 439 7.30 -2.83 22.02
N PHE A 440 6.71 -2.59 23.18
CA PHE A 440 7.46 -2.37 24.42
C PHE A 440 8.39 -3.55 24.71
N LEU A 441 7.84 -4.77 24.80
CA LEU A 441 8.61 -6.00 25.00
C LEU A 441 9.66 -6.20 23.90
N SER A 442 9.25 -5.98 22.65
CA SER A 442 10.11 -6.06 21.47
C SER A 442 11.34 -5.17 21.60
N ARG A 443 11.18 -3.91 22.01
CA ARG A 443 12.30 -2.97 22.17
C ARG A 443 13.11 -3.21 23.44
N VAL A 444 12.49 -3.63 24.54
CA VAL A 444 13.18 -3.99 25.79
C VAL A 444 14.23 -5.06 25.53
N VAL A 445 13.85 -6.18 24.90
CA VAL A 445 14.80 -7.26 24.63
C VAL A 445 15.87 -6.85 23.62
N LEU A 446 15.54 -6.00 22.65
CA LEU A 446 16.49 -5.51 21.67
C LEU A 446 17.53 -4.58 22.30
N ALA A 447 17.09 -3.67 23.17
CA ALA A 447 17.94 -2.74 23.89
C ALA A 447 18.90 -3.46 24.84
N ILE A 448 18.40 -4.46 25.57
CA ILE A 448 19.23 -5.30 26.45
C ILE A 448 20.24 -6.11 25.64
N ALA A 449 19.80 -6.80 24.58
CA ALA A 449 20.67 -7.65 23.79
C ALA A 449 21.81 -6.87 23.12
N ASN A 450 21.54 -5.63 22.70
CA ASN A 450 22.52 -4.77 22.03
C ASN A 450 23.23 -3.79 22.98
N HIS A 451 23.02 -3.88 24.30
CA HIS A 451 23.63 -3.01 25.32
C HIS A 451 23.43 -1.51 25.01
N GLU A 452 22.20 -1.12 24.68
CA GLU A 452 21.83 0.26 24.36
C GLU A 452 21.82 1.13 25.61
N LYS A 453 22.99 1.59 26.06
CA LYS A 453 23.12 2.46 27.23
C LYS A 453 22.50 3.85 26.98
N PRO A 454 21.79 4.45 27.95
CA PRO A 454 21.44 3.93 29.30
C PRO A 454 20.13 3.13 29.38
N ILE A 455 19.49 2.84 28.25
CA ILE A 455 18.15 2.20 28.19
C ILE A 455 18.20 0.77 28.72
N ASP A 456 19.23 0.02 28.33
CA ASP A 456 19.46 -1.37 28.77
C ASP A 456 19.40 -1.53 30.29
N THR A 457 19.97 -0.58 31.03
CA THR A 457 20.05 -0.56 32.49
C THR A 457 18.67 -0.34 33.11
N THR A 458 17.88 0.57 32.56
CA THR A 458 16.50 0.80 32.98
C THR A 458 15.63 -0.43 32.69
N CYS A 459 15.79 -1.04 31.52
CA CYS A 459 15.10 -2.28 31.15
C CYS A 459 15.48 -3.46 32.06
N CYS A 460 16.74 -3.62 32.45
CA CYS A 460 17.14 -4.67 33.39
C CYS A 460 16.52 -4.45 34.79
N LYS A 461 16.49 -3.20 35.28
CA LYS A 461 15.85 -2.86 36.57
C LYS A 461 14.35 -3.18 36.55
N LEU A 462 13.68 -2.92 35.44
CA LEU A 462 12.28 -3.23 35.21
C LEU A 462 11.99 -4.73 35.32
N LEU A 463 12.81 -5.56 34.65
CA LEU A 463 12.68 -7.02 34.73
C LEU A 463 12.85 -7.53 36.17
N LEU A 464 13.75 -6.93 36.95
CA LEU A 464 14.01 -7.31 38.33
C LEU A 464 12.98 -6.75 39.33
N ALA A 465 12.24 -5.70 38.96
CA ALA A 465 11.32 -5.02 39.87
C ALA A 465 10.11 -5.88 40.23
N ARG A 466 9.69 -6.79 39.34
CA ARG A 466 8.50 -7.63 39.53
C ARG A 466 8.73 -9.06 39.02
N PRO A 467 8.16 -10.08 39.68
CA PRO A 467 8.31 -11.47 39.25
C PRO A 467 7.59 -11.80 37.93
N VAL A 468 6.60 -10.99 37.53
CA VAL A 468 5.76 -11.22 36.36
C VAL A 468 5.52 -9.91 35.60
N ALA A 469 5.50 -9.98 34.27
CA ALA A 469 5.20 -8.85 33.40
C ALA A 469 3.76 -8.39 33.60
N GLN A 470 3.53 -7.09 33.76
CA GLN A 470 2.18 -6.55 33.71
C GLN A 470 1.91 -6.12 32.26
N LEU A 471 1.04 -6.86 31.58
CA LEU A 471 0.72 -6.64 30.17
C LEU A 471 -0.64 -5.93 29.98
N GLN A 472 -1.40 -5.73 31.06
CA GLN A 472 -2.68 -5.02 31.04
C GLN A 472 -2.53 -3.49 31.18
N HIS A 473 -1.43 -3.04 31.77
CA HIS A 473 -1.02 -1.64 31.85
C HIS A 473 0.46 -1.61 31.49
N ILE A 474 1.03 -0.50 31.01
CA ILE A 474 2.50 -0.37 30.96
C ILE A 474 2.91 0.20 32.31
N PRO A 475 3.32 -0.62 33.28
CA PRO A 475 3.87 -0.06 34.50
C PRO A 475 5.24 0.50 34.11
N GLU A 476 5.76 1.42 34.91
CA GLU A 476 7.15 1.85 34.80
C GLU A 476 7.48 2.94 33.78
N LEU A 477 6.48 3.61 33.17
CA LEU A 477 6.76 4.97 32.67
C LEU A 477 7.40 5.81 33.79
N LYS A 478 6.94 5.66 35.04
CA LYS A 478 7.61 6.26 36.20
C LYS A 478 9.08 5.87 36.28
N SER A 479 9.47 4.63 36.06
CA SER A 479 10.90 4.22 36.02
C SER A 479 11.66 4.95 34.92
N PHE A 480 11.12 5.06 33.70
CA PHE A 480 11.72 5.83 32.60
C PHE A 480 11.75 7.34 32.86
N LEU A 481 10.91 7.87 33.76
CA LEU A 481 10.86 9.29 34.14
C LEU A 481 11.62 9.62 35.43
N SER A 482 11.78 8.67 36.35
CA SER A 482 12.26 8.86 37.73
C SER A 482 13.65 8.31 38.00
N LEU A 483 14.19 7.41 37.16
CA LEU A 483 15.55 6.89 37.29
C LEU A 483 16.56 7.93 36.75
N ILE A 484 16.89 8.95 37.54
CA ILE A 484 17.75 10.05 37.08
C ILE A 484 19.08 10.08 37.83
N THR A 485 20.16 10.18 37.04
CA THR A 485 21.40 10.87 37.44
C THR A 485 21.80 12.00 36.46
N CYS A 486 21.28 12.09 35.21
CA CYS A 486 21.61 13.17 34.24
C CYS A 486 20.42 13.62 33.34
N PRO A 487 20.25 14.94 33.02
CA PRO A 487 19.17 15.44 32.14
C PRO A 487 19.15 14.91 30.70
N LYS A 488 20.33 14.69 30.09
CA LYS A 488 20.42 14.18 28.71
C LYS A 488 19.91 12.74 28.59
N GLU A 489 20.23 11.92 29.59
CA GLU A 489 19.78 10.53 29.67
C GLU A 489 18.25 10.46 29.86
N LYS A 490 17.69 11.38 30.67
CA LYS A 490 16.24 11.52 30.84
C LYS A 490 15.54 11.81 29.51
N GLN A 491 16.06 12.74 28.71
CA GLN A 491 15.47 13.06 27.42
C GLN A 491 15.50 11.86 26.47
N LEU A 492 16.62 11.13 26.42
CA LEU A 492 16.77 9.94 25.59
C LEU A 492 15.82 8.81 26.01
N GLN A 493 15.68 8.54 27.30
CA GLN A 493 14.75 7.53 27.83
C GLN A 493 13.29 7.88 27.55
N MET A 494 12.92 9.16 27.75
CA MET A 494 11.58 9.65 27.45
C MET A 494 11.26 9.55 25.96
N HIS A 495 12.20 9.97 25.10
CA HIS A 495 12.03 9.88 23.66
C HIS A 495 11.85 8.43 23.19
N TRP A 496 12.69 7.52 23.69
CA TRP A 496 12.58 6.09 23.38
C TRP A 496 11.21 5.51 23.80
N PHE A 497 10.67 5.94 24.95
CA PHE A 497 9.36 5.52 25.41
C PHE A 497 8.23 6.12 24.56
N PHE A 498 8.32 7.39 24.19
CA PHE A 498 7.32 8.04 23.35
C PHE A 498 7.29 7.47 21.93
N GLU A 499 8.43 7.00 21.41
CA GLU A 499 8.45 6.27 20.14
C GLU A 499 7.68 4.95 20.22
N ILE A 500 7.70 4.25 21.35
CA ILE A 500 6.91 3.03 21.55
C ILE A 500 5.41 3.34 21.52
N ILE A 501 5.00 4.43 22.19
CA ILE A 501 3.60 4.86 22.18
C ILE A 501 3.19 5.25 20.76
N ARG A 502 3.97 6.11 20.10
CA ARG A 502 3.69 6.53 18.72
C ARG A 502 3.54 5.34 17.78
N ASP A 503 4.49 4.41 17.84
CA ASP A 503 4.55 3.29 16.90
C ASP A 503 3.55 2.17 17.26
N GLY A 504 3.05 2.13 18.50
CA GLY A 504 2.17 1.07 18.99
C GLY A 504 0.67 1.41 19.01
N LEU A 505 0.29 2.67 18.81
CA LEU A 505 -1.11 3.09 18.80
C LEU A 505 -1.81 2.69 17.49
N HIS A 506 -2.53 1.56 17.52
CA HIS A 506 -3.26 1.06 16.34
C HIS A 506 -4.74 0.78 16.59
N SER A 507 -5.13 0.46 17.82
CA SER A 507 -6.47 -0.02 18.15
C SER A 507 -7.05 0.64 19.40
N ARG A 508 -8.35 0.46 19.60
CA ARG A 508 -9.03 0.91 20.83
C ARG A 508 -8.42 0.29 22.09
N SER A 509 -7.89 -0.93 22.02
CA SER A 509 -7.23 -1.57 23.16
C SER A 509 -5.95 -0.83 23.59
N ASP A 510 -5.21 -0.30 22.62
CA ASP A 510 -4.01 0.52 22.85
C ASP A 510 -4.38 1.86 23.49
N TRP A 511 -5.47 2.47 23.03
CA TRP A 511 -6.01 3.70 23.62
C TRP A 511 -6.41 3.50 25.09
N LEU A 512 -7.09 2.39 25.43
CA LEU A 512 -7.52 2.13 26.80
C LEU A 512 -6.32 2.05 27.77
N ILE A 513 -5.24 1.39 27.35
CA ILE A 513 -3.99 1.37 28.12
C ILE A 513 -3.45 2.78 28.29
N LEU A 514 -3.33 3.55 27.21
CA LEU A 514 -2.79 4.91 27.27
C LEU A 514 -3.63 5.82 28.18
N LYS A 515 -4.96 5.66 28.17
CA LYS A 515 -5.89 6.40 29.03
C LYS A 515 -5.67 6.09 30.50
N GLU A 516 -5.48 4.82 30.85
CA GLU A 516 -5.21 4.40 32.24
C GLU A 516 -3.86 4.90 32.77
N MET A 517 -2.91 5.19 31.88
CA MET A 517 -1.61 5.73 32.25
C MET A 517 -1.64 7.23 32.62
N ASP A 518 -2.70 7.96 32.27
CA ASP A 518 -2.87 9.40 32.53
C ASP A 518 -1.69 10.29 32.05
N LEU A 519 -1.28 10.11 30.78
CA LEU A 519 -0.10 10.78 30.22
C LEU A 519 -0.32 12.18 29.66
N LEU A 520 -1.57 12.65 29.64
CA LEU A 520 -1.93 13.90 29.00
C LEU A 520 -1.12 15.08 29.56
N ASN A 521 -1.07 15.20 30.90
CA ASN A 521 -0.37 16.30 31.57
C ASN A 521 1.12 16.27 31.26
N LEU A 522 1.72 15.07 31.25
CA LEU A 522 3.12 14.91 30.89
C LEU A 522 3.38 15.34 29.45
N PHE A 523 2.56 14.89 28.49
CA PHE A 523 2.68 15.29 27.09
C PHE A 523 2.58 16.81 26.95
N MET A 524 1.62 17.46 27.61
CA MET A 524 1.49 18.93 27.51
C MET A 524 2.70 19.66 28.10
N ILE A 525 3.26 19.19 29.21
CA ILE A 525 4.49 19.76 29.80
C ILE A 525 5.67 19.58 28.84
N VAL A 526 5.87 18.37 28.32
CA VAL A 526 6.98 18.07 27.41
C VAL A 526 6.82 18.84 26.10
N TYR A 527 5.60 19.04 25.61
CA TYR A 527 5.38 19.86 24.42
C TYR A 527 5.84 21.31 24.64
N ARG A 528 5.40 21.92 25.75
CA ARG A 528 5.75 23.32 26.07
C ARG A 528 7.25 23.52 26.26
N CYS A 529 7.89 22.62 27.00
CA CYS A 529 9.29 22.77 27.41
C CYS A 529 10.30 22.05 26.48
N GLY A 530 9.83 21.18 25.60
CA GLY A 530 10.66 20.30 24.79
C GLY A 530 11.22 20.97 23.53
N VAL A 531 12.21 20.31 22.95
CA VAL A 531 12.75 20.68 21.63
C VAL A 531 11.80 20.24 20.52
N LEU A 532 12.01 20.74 19.30
CA LEU A 532 11.16 20.43 18.14
C LEU A 532 10.87 18.92 17.97
N LYS A 533 11.88 18.05 18.15
CA LYS A 533 11.70 16.59 18.05
C LYS A 533 10.70 16.02 19.07
N ASP A 534 10.70 16.55 20.29
CA ASP A 534 9.80 16.12 21.35
C ASP A 534 8.38 16.65 21.11
N ARG A 535 8.24 17.84 20.50
CA ARG A 535 6.95 18.39 20.09
C ARG A 535 6.32 17.58 18.95
N ILE A 536 7.12 17.25 17.93
CA ILE A 536 6.69 16.45 16.79
C ILE A 536 6.19 15.08 17.25
N ILE A 537 6.94 14.36 18.08
CA ILE A 537 6.51 13.02 18.52
C ILE A 537 5.20 13.06 19.32
N ILE A 538 4.97 14.11 20.11
CA ILE A 538 3.70 14.32 20.83
C ILE A 538 2.56 14.56 19.84
N LEU A 539 2.75 15.39 18.81
CA LEU A 539 1.74 15.61 17.79
C LEU A 539 1.44 14.33 16.99
N GLU A 540 2.45 13.51 16.69
CA GLU A 540 2.27 12.20 16.04
C GLU A 540 1.45 11.23 16.93
N ILE A 541 1.71 11.22 18.24
CA ILE A 541 0.91 10.45 19.21
C ILE A 541 -0.53 10.96 19.22
N MET A 542 -0.74 12.27 19.37
CA MET A 542 -2.07 12.89 19.43
C MET A 542 -2.88 12.58 18.17
N LYS A 543 -2.28 12.74 16.99
CA LYS A 543 -2.89 12.39 15.70
C LYS A 543 -3.35 10.92 15.67
N SER A 544 -2.50 10.00 16.13
CA SER A 544 -2.80 8.57 16.15
C SER A 544 -3.95 8.25 17.12
N VAL A 545 -3.91 8.84 18.32
CA VAL A 545 -4.98 8.72 19.32
C VAL A 545 -6.33 9.20 18.78
N PHE A 546 -6.36 10.38 18.14
CA PHE A 546 -7.59 10.94 17.58
C PHE A 546 -8.15 10.10 16.42
N SER A 547 -7.30 9.33 15.73
CA SER A 547 -7.71 8.48 14.62
C SER A 547 -8.41 7.21 15.08
N ILE A 548 -8.06 6.74 16.28
CA ILE A 548 -8.57 5.51 16.87
C ILE A 548 -9.89 5.74 17.59
N GLU A 549 -9.95 6.81 18.40
CA GLU A 549 -11.09 7.06 19.29
C GLU A 549 -11.70 8.45 19.05
N PRO A 550 -13.03 8.55 18.84
CA PRO A 550 -13.71 9.82 18.68
C PRO A 550 -13.49 10.77 19.86
N ALA A 551 -13.43 12.07 19.55
CA ALA A 551 -13.29 13.11 20.54
C ALA A 551 -14.62 13.36 21.27
N THR A 552 -14.95 12.58 22.29
CA THR A 552 -16.16 12.72 23.12
C THR A 552 -15.83 13.03 24.58
N ASN A 553 -16.85 13.32 25.40
CA ASN A 553 -16.69 13.46 26.85
C ASN A 553 -16.35 12.09 27.48
N GLY A 554 -15.09 11.89 27.88
CA GLY A 554 -14.53 10.59 28.29
C GLY A 554 -13.75 9.84 27.19
N GLY A 555 -13.78 10.32 25.95
CA GLY A 555 -12.91 9.92 24.85
C GLY A 555 -11.71 10.87 24.72
N THR A 556 -11.34 11.22 23.49
CA THR A 556 -10.17 12.05 23.22
C THR A 556 -10.44 13.57 23.28
N GLY A 557 -11.66 13.97 23.64
CA GLY A 557 -12.08 15.39 23.67
C GLY A 557 -11.23 16.26 24.59
N GLN A 558 -10.93 15.81 25.81
CA GLN A 558 -10.08 16.54 26.76
C GLN A 558 -8.64 16.70 26.26
N TRP A 559 -8.14 15.70 25.53
CA TRP A 559 -6.80 15.73 24.94
C TRP A 559 -6.74 16.76 23.81
N ALA A 560 -7.76 16.76 22.95
CA ALA A 560 -7.90 17.73 21.85
C ALA A 560 -8.01 19.18 22.36
N THR A 561 -8.86 19.44 23.35
CA THR A 561 -8.99 20.80 23.92
C THR A 561 -7.71 21.27 24.60
N SER A 562 -7.07 20.41 25.40
CA SER A 562 -5.80 20.74 26.07
C SER A 562 -4.66 21.02 25.09
N LEU A 563 -4.61 20.28 23.97
CA LEU A 563 -3.65 20.48 22.90
C LEU A 563 -3.85 21.86 22.25
N MET A 564 -5.08 22.15 21.82
CA MET A 564 -5.42 23.41 21.17
C MET A 564 -5.17 24.63 22.07
N VAL A 565 -5.52 24.56 23.36
CA VAL A 565 -5.20 25.62 24.35
C VAL A 565 -3.69 25.78 24.53
N THR A 566 -2.93 24.70 24.52
CA THR A 566 -1.47 24.78 24.64
C THR A 566 -0.84 25.38 23.39
N LEU A 567 -1.34 25.02 22.21
CA LEU A 567 -0.88 25.56 20.93
C LEU A 567 -1.21 27.03 20.77
N SER A 568 -2.39 27.49 21.23
CA SER A 568 -2.80 28.89 21.10
C SER A 568 -1.88 29.86 21.86
N ILE A 569 -1.22 29.39 22.92
CA ILE A 569 -0.23 30.16 23.68
C ILE A 569 1.11 30.27 22.92
N CYS A 570 1.43 29.30 22.06
CA CYS A 570 2.75 29.16 21.44
C CYS A 570 2.76 29.39 19.92
N ILE A 571 1.69 29.92 19.32
CA ILE A 571 1.49 30.00 17.86
C ILE A 571 2.70 30.60 17.14
N LYS A 572 3.22 31.73 17.64
CA LYS A 572 4.36 32.44 17.03
C LYS A 572 5.68 31.65 17.00
N THR A 573 5.77 30.55 17.75
CA THR A 573 6.98 29.72 17.87
C THR A 573 6.88 28.39 17.12
N LEU A 574 5.77 28.15 16.41
CA LEU A 574 5.54 26.91 15.68
C LEU A 574 6.39 26.84 14.41
N SER A 575 7.03 25.69 14.20
CA SER A 575 7.71 25.37 12.95
C SER A 575 6.72 24.92 11.87
N ASN A 576 7.15 24.94 10.60
CA ASN A 576 6.33 24.47 9.47
C ASN A 576 5.90 23.00 9.62
N GLU A 577 6.75 22.15 10.17
CA GLU A 577 6.45 20.72 10.39
C GLU A 577 5.35 20.53 11.45
N GLU A 578 5.41 21.30 12.54
CA GLU A 578 4.38 21.29 13.58
C GLU A 578 3.03 21.74 13.02
N ILE A 579 3.00 22.83 12.23
CA ILE A 579 1.75 23.36 11.65
C ILE A 579 1.06 22.31 10.76
N ILE A 580 1.84 21.59 9.93
CA ILE A 580 1.30 20.52 9.08
C ILE A 580 0.67 19.41 9.94
N LEU A 581 1.37 18.96 10.99
CA LEU A 581 0.86 17.93 11.90
C LEU A 581 -0.36 18.38 12.70
N ILE A 582 -0.44 19.66 13.08
CA ILE A 582 -1.60 20.24 13.77
C ILE A 582 -2.83 20.19 12.85
N PHE A 583 -2.68 20.58 11.59
CA PHE A 583 -3.76 20.44 10.60
C PHE A 583 -4.15 18.98 10.40
N GLU A 584 -3.21 18.04 10.40
CA GLU A 584 -3.53 16.60 10.36
C GLU A 584 -4.31 16.14 11.58
N CYS A 585 -3.98 16.61 12.78
CA CYS A 585 -4.75 16.34 13.99
C CYS A 585 -6.20 16.86 13.83
N LEU A 586 -6.38 18.09 13.36
CA LEU A 586 -7.71 18.67 13.13
C LEU A 586 -8.53 17.92 12.07
N GLN A 587 -7.88 17.47 10.99
CA GLN A 587 -8.52 16.65 9.96
C GLN A 587 -9.09 15.35 10.54
N VAL A 588 -8.34 14.69 11.40
CA VAL A 588 -8.77 13.47 12.07
C VAL A 588 -9.92 13.75 13.06
N LEU A 589 -9.82 14.84 13.80
CA LEU A 589 -10.83 15.29 14.76
C LEU A 589 -12.16 15.71 14.11
N SER A 590 -12.18 16.02 12.81
CA SER A 590 -13.40 16.37 12.04
C SER A 590 -14.50 15.29 12.09
N ASN A 591 -14.18 14.08 12.51
CA ASN A 591 -15.15 13.00 12.65
C ASN A 591 -16.03 13.12 13.91
N SER A 592 -15.76 14.06 14.83
CA SER A 592 -16.50 14.22 16.07
C SER A 592 -17.21 15.57 16.18
N SER A 593 -18.54 15.55 16.33
CA SER A 593 -19.36 16.75 16.54
C SER A 593 -19.11 17.45 17.88
N PHE A 594 -18.51 16.78 18.86
CA PHE A 594 -18.34 17.35 20.22
C PHE A 594 -17.38 18.54 20.29
N ILE A 595 -16.37 18.59 19.41
CA ILE A 595 -15.34 19.65 19.39
C ILE A 595 -15.40 20.52 18.12
N SER A 596 -16.45 20.38 17.30
CA SER A 596 -16.54 20.97 15.96
C SER A 596 -16.28 22.48 15.95
N ASN A 597 -17.01 23.20 16.81
CA ASN A 597 -16.98 24.67 16.89
C ASN A 597 -15.60 25.14 17.34
N PHE A 598 -15.10 24.53 18.41
CA PHE A 598 -13.79 24.85 18.96
C PHE A 598 -12.64 24.53 17.99
N ALA A 599 -12.78 23.46 17.19
CA ALA A 599 -11.83 23.10 16.15
C ALA A 599 -11.84 24.09 14.98
N ILE A 600 -13.02 24.61 14.59
CA ILE A 600 -13.15 25.65 13.56
C ILE A 600 -12.53 26.97 14.06
N ASP A 601 -12.86 27.40 15.27
CA ASP A 601 -12.27 28.59 15.91
C ASP A 601 -10.74 28.51 15.96
N PHE A 602 -10.22 27.36 16.41
CA PHE A 602 -8.80 27.13 16.49
C PHE A 602 -8.12 27.04 15.11
N TRP A 603 -8.78 26.41 14.13
CA TRP A 603 -8.31 26.42 12.74
C TRP A 603 -8.21 27.84 12.20
N LEU A 604 -9.24 28.67 12.43
CA LEU A 604 -9.30 30.05 11.99
C LEU A 604 -8.14 30.86 12.59
N LEU A 605 -7.90 30.71 13.89
CA LEU A 605 -6.79 31.34 14.60
C LEU A 605 -5.43 30.99 13.95
N ILE A 606 -5.15 29.70 13.71
CA ILE A 606 -3.89 29.27 13.09
C ILE A 606 -3.78 29.76 11.66
N PHE A 607 -4.83 29.59 10.86
CA PHE A 607 -4.75 29.87 9.43
C PHE A 607 -4.61 31.38 9.16
N LEU A 608 -5.27 32.22 9.94
CA LEU A 608 -5.10 33.67 9.84
C LEU A 608 -3.66 34.09 10.18
N GLU A 609 -3.04 33.52 11.22
CA GLU A 609 -1.69 33.90 11.62
C GLU A 609 -0.57 33.29 10.76
N LEU A 610 -0.73 32.05 10.29
CA LEU A 610 0.38 31.24 9.72
C LEU A 610 0.08 30.66 8.33
N GLY A 611 -1.11 30.89 7.77
CA GLY A 611 -1.55 30.29 6.50
C GLY A 611 -0.69 30.66 5.30
N ASN A 612 -0.07 31.84 5.29
CA ASN A 612 0.79 32.33 4.21
C ASN A 612 2.26 31.87 4.28
N ASN A 613 2.66 31.11 5.32
CA ASN A 613 4.07 30.75 5.51
C ASN A 613 4.64 29.92 4.35
N THR A 614 3.91 28.92 3.88
CA THR A 614 4.32 28.08 2.73
C THR A 614 3.09 27.60 1.95
N PRO A 615 3.23 27.30 0.63
CA PRO A 615 2.14 26.72 -0.16
C PRO A 615 1.61 25.41 0.40
N VAL A 616 2.48 24.58 1.00
CA VAL A 616 2.09 23.30 1.61
C VAL A 616 1.18 23.50 2.82
N ILE A 617 1.50 24.47 3.67
CA ILE A 617 0.69 24.84 4.84
C ILE A 617 -0.65 25.40 4.39
N CYS A 618 -0.64 26.31 3.42
CA CYS A 618 -1.86 26.91 2.89
C CYS A 618 -2.81 25.85 2.30
N LEU A 619 -2.28 24.97 1.44
CA LEU A 619 -3.04 23.84 0.88
C LEU A 619 -3.59 22.93 1.96
N LYS A 620 -2.77 22.55 2.95
CA LYS A 620 -3.20 21.68 4.05
C LYS A 620 -4.28 22.35 4.90
N GLY A 621 -4.18 23.66 5.11
CA GLY A 621 -5.17 24.46 5.79
C GLY A 621 -6.52 24.44 5.07
N PHE A 622 -6.56 24.69 3.76
CA PHE A 622 -7.80 24.60 2.97
C PHE A 622 -8.42 23.21 2.99
N VAL A 623 -7.62 22.15 2.82
CA VAL A 623 -8.10 20.75 2.93
C VAL A 623 -8.70 20.49 4.32
N THR A 624 -8.08 21.04 5.37
CA THR A 624 -8.60 20.90 6.75
C THR A 624 -9.93 21.62 6.93
N LEU A 625 -10.05 22.84 6.41
CA LEU A 625 -11.28 23.61 6.48
C LEU A 625 -12.43 22.90 5.78
N ASN A 626 -12.21 22.42 4.55
CA ASN A 626 -13.22 21.68 3.80
C ASN A 626 -13.66 20.41 4.57
N ASN A 627 -12.72 19.68 5.16
CA ASN A 627 -13.03 18.51 5.99
C ASN A 627 -13.84 18.84 7.25
N LEU A 628 -13.61 20.00 7.87
CA LEU A 628 -14.41 20.47 9.01
C LEU A 628 -15.80 20.88 8.54
N ILE A 629 -15.90 21.74 7.52
CA ILE A 629 -17.18 22.34 7.10
C ILE A 629 -18.13 21.33 6.46
N SER A 630 -17.62 20.36 5.70
CA SER A 630 -18.44 19.30 5.08
C SER A 630 -19.27 18.49 6.08
N LYS A 631 -18.95 18.53 7.38
CA LYS A 631 -19.59 17.71 8.42
C LYS A 631 -20.42 18.52 9.42
N TYR A 632 -20.33 19.84 9.43
CA TYR A 632 -20.96 20.69 10.45
C TYR A 632 -21.96 21.68 9.83
N LYS A 633 -23.09 21.87 10.52
CA LYS A 633 -24.12 22.87 10.16
C LYS A 633 -23.88 24.15 10.96
N ASN A 634 -24.30 25.30 10.42
CA ASN A 634 -24.23 26.63 11.06
C ASN A 634 -22.79 27.13 11.31
N VAL A 635 -21.93 27.06 10.29
CA VAL A 635 -20.52 27.50 10.39
C VAL A 635 -20.33 28.98 10.03
N GLY A 636 -21.30 29.62 9.38
CA GLY A 636 -21.21 31.02 8.93
C GLY A 636 -20.91 32.02 10.05
N GLU A 637 -21.41 31.76 11.27
CA GLU A 637 -21.23 32.64 12.44
C GLU A 637 -19.76 32.84 12.85
N PHE A 638 -18.88 31.90 12.51
CA PHE A 638 -17.45 31.96 12.85
C PHE A 638 -16.63 32.87 11.92
N PHE A 639 -17.17 33.18 10.73
CA PHE A 639 -16.42 33.85 9.67
C PHE A 639 -16.92 35.28 9.45
N SER A 640 -16.13 36.26 9.89
CA SER A 640 -16.35 37.65 9.48
C SER A 640 -15.95 37.84 8.01
N LYS A 641 -16.55 38.84 7.34
CA LYS A 641 -16.16 39.20 5.96
C LYS A 641 -14.67 39.53 5.84
N ASP A 642 -14.06 40.08 6.89
CA ASP A 642 -12.64 40.41 6.90
C ASP A 642 -11.75 39.18 7.07
N ASN A 643 -12.19 38.19 7.86
CA ASN A 643 -11.50 36.90 7.95
C ASN A 643 -11.45 36.19 6.60
N ILE A 644 -12.57 36.18 5.85
CA ILE A 644 -12.63 35.54 4.52
C ILE A 644 -11.69 36.25 3.52
N LYS A 645 -11.60 37.59 3.57
CA LYS A 645 -10.63 38.33 2.73
C LYS A 645 -9.19 37.93 3.02
N ILE A 646 -8.82 37.78 4.31
CA ILE A 646 -7.47 37.35 4.69
C ILE A 646 -7.20 35.92 4.21
N ILE A 647 -8.16 35.01 4.36
CA ILE A 647 -8.06 33.63 3.88
C ILE A 647 -7.81 33.59 2.35
N LEU A 648 -8.56 34.40 1.59
CA LEU A 648 -8.37 34.51 0.13
C LEU A 648 -7.00 35.06 -0.22
N ASN A 649 -6.55 36.11 0.47
CA ASN A 649 -5.23 36.70 0.25
C ASN A 649 -4.10 35.69 0.54
N HIS A 650 -4.23 34.85 1.57
CA HIS A 650 -3.27 33.78 1.84
C HIS A 650 -3.22 32.76 0.69
N GLY A 651 -4.38 32.39 0.13
CA GLY A 651 -4.47 31.50 -1.03
C GLY A 651 -3.84 32.07 -2.30
N GLU A 652 -4.08 33.35 -2.57
CA GLU A 652 -3.54 34.10 -3.72
C GLU A 652 -2.01 34.26 -3.60
N THR A 653 -1.52 34.76 -2.46
CA THR A 653 -0.09 35.01 -2.23
C THR A 653 0.76 33.74 -2.28
N THR A 654 0.21 32.61 -1.83
CA THR A 654 0.90 31.30 -1.87
C THR A 654 0.71 30.54 -3.18
N LYS A 655 -0.07 31.09 -4.12
CA LYS A 655 -0.43 30.46 -5.42
C LYS A 655 -1.08 29.09 -5.27
N VAL A 656 -1.81 28.87 -4.18
CA VAL A 656 -2.60 27.65 -3.97
C VAL A 656 -3.95 27.76 -4.66
N LEU A 657 -4.55 28.95 -4.66
CA LEU A 657 -5.76 29.25 -5.43
C LEU A 657 -5.36 29.78 -6.81
N THR A 658 -6.15 29.44 -7.84
CA THR A 658 -5.97 30.01 -9.18
C THR A 658 -6.49 31.44 -9.22
N ASP A 659 -5.95 32.27 -10.11
CA ASP A 659 -6.41 33.66 -10.28
C ASP A 659 -7.92 33.72 -10.60
N ASP A 660 -8.41 32.75 -11.39
CA ASP A 660 -9.83 32.58 -11.70
C ASP A 660 -10.67 32.28 -10.43
N GLU A 661 -10.22 31.35 -9.59
CA GLU A 661 -10.91 31.00 -8.34
C GLU A 661 -10.95 32.18 -7.36
N VAL A 662 -9.85 32.94 -7.26
CA VAL A 662 -9.77 34.14 -6.42
C VAL A 662 -10.74 35.21 -6.92
N PHE A 663 -10.80 35.44 -8.24
CA PHE A 663 -11.71 36.42 -8.84
C PHE A 663 -13.19 36.07 -8.58
N GLU A 664 -13.57 34.80 -8.77
CA GLU A 664 -14.92 34.33 -8.47
C GLU A 664 -15.27 34.53 -6.99
N CYS A 665 -14.36 34.16 -6.07
CA CYS A 665 -14.56 34.33 -4.64
C CYS A 665 -14.74 35.81 -4.23
N GLN A 666 -13.92 36.71 -4.78
CA GLN A 666 -14.01 38.14 -4.50
C GLN A 666 -15.31 38.76 -5.04
N SER A 667 -15.79 38.29 -6.19
CA SER A 667 -17.05 38.74 -6.80
C SER A 667 -18.25 38.37 -5.92
N ILE A 668 -18.27 37.14 -5.37
CA ILE A 668 -19.30 36.69 -4.43
C ILE A 668 -19.33 37.57 -3.17
N LEU A 669 -18.18 37.90 -2.60
CA LEU A 669 -18.10 38.72 -1.39
C LEU A 669 -18.61 40.17 -1.60
N LYS A 670 -18.47 40.71 -2.81
CA LYS A 670 -18.89 42.08 -3.16
C LYS A 670 -20.35 42.18 -3.60
N HIS A 671 -20.83 41.22 -4.39
CA HIS A 671 -22.11 41.34 -5.10
C HIS A 671 -23.18 40.34 -4.65
N GLY A 672 -22.84 39.38 -3.79
CA GLY A 672 -23.76 38.32 -3.34
C GLY A 672 -23.91 37.19 -4.36
N PHE A 673 -24.59 36.11 -3.95
CA PHE A 673 -24.60 34.82 -4.67
C PHE A 673 -25.70 34.68 -5.75
N ASN A 674 -26.42 35.76 -6.08
CA ASN A 674 -27.53 35.69 -7.04
C ASN A 674 -26.99 35.48 -8.47
N ASN A 675 -26.98 34.22 -8.94
CA ASN A 675 -26.78 33.71 -10.31
C ASN A 675 -25.51 32.87 -10.60
N ILE A 676 -24.78 32.36 -9.60
CA ILE A 676 -23.60 31.50 -9.86
C ILE A 676 -24.02 30.03 -9.89
N LYS A 677 -24.06 29.42 -11.08
CA LYS A 677 -24.14 27.96 -11.26
C LYS A 677 -22.72 27.39 -11.14
N ILE A 678 -22.42 26.70 -10.05
CA ILE A 678 -21.19 25.90 -9.95
C ILE A 678 -21.40 24.66 -10.83
N GLU A 679 -20.72 24.57 -11.96
CA GLU A 679 -20.66 23.31 -12.72
C GLU A 679 -19.83 22.29 -11.92
N GLU A 680 -20.30 21.04 -11.83
CA GLU A 680 -19.65 19.95 -11.05
C GLU A 680 -18.22 19.62 -11.49
N THR A 681 -17.76 20.19 -12.61
CA THR A 681 -16.46 19.95 -13.24
C THR A 681 -15.34 20.89 -12.77
N ASN A 682 -15.63 21.92 -11.97
CA ASN A 682 -14.59 22.87 -11.54
C ASN A 682 -13.76 22.31 -10.36
N SER A 683 -12.46 22.10 -10.59
CA SER A 683 -11.49 21.62 -9.62
C SER A 683 -11.04 22.69 -8.60
N TYR A 684 -11.97 23.52 -8.13
CA TYR A 684 -11.69 24.62 -7.19
C TYR A 684 -11.54 24.12 -5.75
N ILE A 685 -10.60 24.70 -5.00
CA ILE A 685 -10.17 24.21 -3.69
C ILE A 685 -10.99 24.82 -2.55
N PHE A 686 -11.25 26.13 -2.60
CA PHE A 686 -11.88 26.91 -1.54
C PHE A 686 -13.28 27.39 -1.91
N LEU A 687 -13.54 27.74 -3.18
CA LEU A 687 -14.82 28.32 -3.60
C LEU A 687 -16.06 27.50 -3.18
N PRO A 688 -16.11 26.16 -3.35
CA PRO A 688 -17.25 25.36 -2.86
C PRO A 688 -17.46 25.48 -1.34
N THR A 689 -16.35 25.53 -0.60
CA THR A 689 -16.36 25.66 0.87
C THR A 689 -16.85 27.06 1.28
N MET A 690 -16.40 28.11 0.59
CA MET A 690 -16.83 29.49 0.86
C MET A 690 -18.33 29.67 0.66
N ILE A 691 -18.90 29.04 -0.36
CA ILE A 691 -20.33 29.09 -0.65
C ILE A 691 -21.12 28.40 0.48
N GLN A 692 -20.62 27.27 1.02
CA GLN A 692 -21.21 26.63 2.20
C GLN A 692 -21.13 27.51 3.46
N ILE A 693 -20.06 28.29 3.64
CA ILE A 693 -19.93 29.25 4.74
C ILE A 693 -20.97 30.37 4.62
N LEU A 694 -21.23 30.85 3.41
CA LEU A 694 -22.13 31.99 3.16
C LEU A 694 -23.61 31.61 3.06
N ASN A 695 -23.92 30.35 2.73
CA ASN A 695 -25.29 29.82 2.62
C ASN A 695 -25.91 29.42 3.98
N ASN A 696 -25.09 29.21 5.01
CA ASN A 696 -25.52 28.95 6.39
C ASN A 696 -25.35 30.21 7.22
#